data_AF-A0A1E7FEW9-F1
#
_entry.id   AF-A0A1E7FEW9-F1
#
_cell.length_a   1.000
_cell.length_b   1.000
_cell.length_c   1.000
_cell.angle_alpha   90.00
_cell.angle_beta   90.00
_cell.angle_gamma   90.00
#
_symmetry.space_group_name_H-M   'P 1'
#
loop_
_entity.id
_entity.type
_entity.pdbx_description
1 polymer ?
#
loop_
_entity_poly.entity_id
_entity_poly.type
_entity_poly.pdbx_seq_one_letter_code
_entity_poly.pdbx_strand_id
1 'polypeptide(L)'
;MAVPNNSIGAAAARQRMIILRYFFAVVCVILYGYFLSKFYSSISLLPITDVNKQEGNNGQDHTLSSYKSSKLSSNADADNDKCGIWMAPSSLNPYPGYGIFTTRDINNDESILHAPDAVSIPLHDMRRRNAHLPLYKERRRIWTNVFSNYVWAYGMPDHSRYDHPPDTVDFQPGFGSLPNHHCLLQSLGQAPARIAPYNDALLVSDHSKNRESPGLGAFSYNVGRDFYTTRNLKAGEEIFLNYGLCERDHPVNKTMKRDGASSKSQNWKHQIMYPEDVKEAARILKLYQPFGSKPWPENGSSTKAMRKLIAKESSSSSSPTENTKYSDPDFVLAILIQVGKYDVRQALYEAVDKTTVQSKESLVKTMGENLVRKTDSYKMLATKKLWFELAKLSLEKRDPEWIKEHGLCLEHLVPKKSTLPHAGFGGFSQYGVKFNDIVVPSPVLHVTNKETLMLYRRGIVENKELDSFKKDPDSFKLGMSLLLNYCFGHSESSMLMCPMTSAMLINHCSNRTKECGPKGPNAEVRWSSGWDIASHEWRNKSLPVIDDHNGRIFSLEIVSLRDIAPNEEVFIDYGIEWEKAWDKHVREWQPPKKVPNFITAKEANQRKGPIINDLISGDLRKTVDHPYLFTGCQYDAWNDVYNIGNYTKKWKNKWKMMSDEKISETFASPGDGFVYAGNEGYVDHEEYSHWPCSILKSEKQKGRYTIRIHMSPLKGAEPSETSWNKNEVPRILTNYPQESIHYFVKPSATDQMLPNSFRYPIGFPHKLFPKQWKNKRISNDP
;
A
#
# COMPACT_ATOMS: atom_id res chain seq x y z
N MET A 1 -2.05 -65.93 50.62
CA MET A 1 -0.91 -65.92 49.69
C MET A 1 -0.40 -64.48 49.58
N ALA A 2 0.90 -64.30 49.76
CA ALA A 2 1.54 -63.01 50.02
C ALA A 2 1.47 -62.03 48.84
N VAL A 3 1.20 -60.76 49.13
CA VAL A 3 1.34 -59.62 48.22
C VAL A 3 2.56 -58.80 48.69
N PRO A 4 3.55 -58.51 47.82
CA PRO A 4 4.76 -57.83 48.25
C PRO A 4 4.60 -56.30 48.30
N ASN A 5 5.13 -55.72 49.37
CA ASN A 5 5.28 -54.28 49.60
C ASN A 5 6.36 -53.68 48.68
N ASN A 6 5.97 -52.74 47.82
CA ASN A 6 6.89 -51.85 47.10
C ASN A 6 6.80 -50.43 47.68
N SER A 7 7.52 -50.14 48.76
CA SER A 7 7.57 -48.80 49.39
C SER A 7 8.92 -48.07 49.24
N ILE A 8 9.88 -48.60 48.46
CA ILE A 8 11.24 -48.03 48.37
C ILE A 8 11.38 -46.96 47.25
N GLY A 9 10.42 -46.84 46.33
CA GLY A 9 10.52 -45.90 45.18
C GLY A 9 10.20 -44.42 45.48
N ALA A 10 9.39 -44.14 46.50
CA ALA A 10 8.88 -42.77 46.73
C ALA A 10 9.90 -41.82 47.38
N ALA A 11 10.81 -42.34 48.20
CA ALA A 11 11.83 -41.53 48.87
C ALA A 11 12.89 -41.02 47.89
N ALA A 12 13.36 -41.88 46.97
CA ALA A 12 14.34 -41.52 45.95
C ALA A 12 13.79 -40.48 44.95
N ALA A 13 12.50 -40.55 44.61
CA ALA A 13 11.84 -39.58 43.73
C ALA A 13 11.71 -38.19 44.40
N ARG A 14 11.39 -38.14 45.70
CA ARG A 14 11.35 -36.88 46.47
C ARG A 14 12.72 -36.22 46.57
N GLN A 15 13.78 -37.01 46.78
CA GLN A 15 15.13 -36.47 46.92
C GLN A 15 15.65 -35.89 45.59
N ARG A 16 15.35 -36.52 44.45
CA ARG A 16 15.67 -35.97 43.11
C ARG A 16 14.94 -34.66 42.81
N MET A 17 13.68 -34.52 43.23
CA MET A 17 12.91 -33.27 43.06
C MET A 17 13.45 -32.12 43.90
N ILE A 18 13.96 -32.39 45.12
CA ILE A 18 14.56 -31.36 45.97
C ILE A 18 15.87 -30.85 45.36
N ILE A 19 16.72 -31.75 44.85
CA ILE A 19 17.97 -31.38 44.18
C ILE A 19 17.69 -30.54 42.92
N LEU A 20 16.68 -30.91 42.13
CA LEU A 20 16.30 -30.14 40.93
C LEU A 20 15.83 -28.72 41.27
N ARG A 21 15.06 -28.56 42.36
CA ARG A 21 14.58 -27.25 42.82
C ARG A 21 15.73 -26.36 43.33
N TYR A 22 16.68 -26.93 44.06
CA TYR A 22 17.88 -26.21 44.49
C TYR A 22 18.75 -25.78 43.32
N PHE A 23 18.95 -26.67 42.34
CA PHE A 23 19.71 -26.34 41.13
C PHE A 23 19.06 -25.19 40.36
N PHE A 24 17.72 -25.21 40.20
CA PHE A 24 16.99 -24.14 39.52
C PHE A 24 17.08 -22.80 40.25
N ALA A 25 16.97 -22.81 41.58
CA ALA A 25 17.11 -21.59 42.39
C ALA A 25 18.52 -20.97 42.27
N VAL A 26 19.58 -21.79 42.28
CA VAL A 26 20.96 -21.32 42.12
C VAL A 26 21.17 -20.70 40.73
N VAL A 27 20.65 -21.33 39.67
CA VAL A 27 20.73 -20.79 38.30
C VAL A 27 20.00 -19.44 38.20
N CYS A 28 18.82 -19.29 38.81
CA CYS A 28 18.11 -18.01 38.83
C CYS A 28 18.88 -16.90 39.55
N VAL A 29 19.55 -17.20 40.68
CA VAL A 29 20.36 -16.21 41.41
C VAL A 29 21.59 -15.77 40.60
N ILE A 30 22.26 -16.72 39.92
CA ILE A 30 23.42 -16.41 39.07
C ILE A 30 22.98 -15.53 37.88
N LEU A 31 21.87 -15.86 37.23
CA LEU A 31 21.34 -15.05 36.12
C LEU A 31 20.90 -13.66 36.58
N TYR A 32 20.26 -13.55 37.74
CA TYR A 32 19.85 -12.26 38.29
C TYR A 32 21.06 -11.37 38.66
N GLY A 33 22.12 -11.96 39.24
CA GLY A 33 23.38 -11.27 39.52
C GLY A 33 24.09 -10.80 38.24
N TYR A 34 24.09 -11.62 37.19
CA TYR A 34 24.64 -11.25 35.88
C TYR A 34 23.90 -10.06 35.24
N PHE A 35 22.57 -10.04 35.34
CA PHE A 35 21.76 -8.92 34.83
C PHE A 35 21.96 -7.64 35.63
N LEU A 36 22.04 -7.73 36.96
CA LEU A 36 22.32 -6.57 37.83
C LEU A 36 23.70 -5.97 37.55
N SER A 37 24.74 -6.78 37.32
CA SER A 37 26.07 -6.25 37.05
C SER A 37 26.15 -5.53 35.69
N LYS A 38 25.43 -6.02 34.68
CA LYS A 38 25.27 -5.37 33.37
C LYS A 38 24.46 -4.07 33.45
N PHE A 39 23.46 -4.02 34.34
CA PHE A 39 22.64 -2.83 34.54
C PHE A 39 23.43 -1.71 35.21
N TYR A 40 24.24 -2.01 36.24
CA TYR A 40 25.04 -1.02 36.95
C TYR A 40 26.27 -0.52 36.18
N SER A 41 26.82 -1.32 35.25
CA SER A 41 27.96 -0.90 34.41
C SER A 41 27.57 0.06 33.28
N SER A 42 26.28 0.31 33.06
CA SER A 42 25.77 1.15 31.97
C SER A 42 25.33 2.56 32.41
N ILE A 43 25.46 2.92 33.69
CA ILE A 43 25.10 4.24 34.20
C ILE A 43 26.37 5.06 34.37
N SER A 44 26.79 5.74 33.30
CA SER A 44 27.79 6.81 33.36
C SER A 44 27.09 8.11 33.78
N LEU A 45 27.40 8.60 34.97
CA LEU A 45 26.94 9.90 35.49
C LEU A 45 27.52 11.05 34.64
N LEU A 46 26.67 11.79 33.95
CA LEU A 46 26.99 13.12 33.43
C LEU A 46 26.54 14.19 34.45
N PRO A 47 27.31 15.28 34.64
CA PRO A 47 27.00 16.30 35.63
C PRO A 47 25.84 17.18 35.17
N ILE A 48 24.86 17.36 36.06
CA ILE A 48 23.76 18.31 35.92
C ILE A 48 24.34 19.71 36.18
N THR A 49 24.26 20.59 35.19
CA THR A 49 24.45 22.03 35.37
C THR A 49 23.09 22.73 35.34
N ASP A 50 22.88 23.59 36.33
CA ASP A 50 21.74 24.49 36.49
C ASP A 50 21.62 25.44 35.30
N VAL A 51 20.43 25.50 34.69
CA VAL A 51 20.02 26.62 33.84
C VAL A 51 18.61 27.05 34.24
N ASN A 52 18.58 28.21 34.89
CA ASN A 52 17.41 29.02 35.11
C ASN A 52 16.90 29.65 33.80
N LYS A 53 15.59 29.94 33.83
CA LYS A 53 14.84 31.03 33.17
C LYS A 53 14.08 30.78 31.86
N GLN A 54 12.82 31.23 31.97
CA GLN A 54 11.96 31.95 31.02
C GLN A 54 10.99 31.15 30.16
N GLU A 55 9.74 31.21 30.62
CA GLU A 55 8.52 31.02 29.85
C GLU A 55 8.49 31.97 28.65
N GLY A 56 8.40 31.39 27.45
CA GLY A 56 8.15 32.08 26.20
C GLY A 56 7.37 31.14 25.29
N ASN A 57 6.07 31.42 25.15
CA ASN A 57 5.13 30.73 24.28
C ASN A 57 5.59 30.76 22.82
N ASN A 58 5.98 29.61 22.26
CA ASN A 58 5.97 29.34 20.82
C ASN A 58 5.82 27.83 20.60
N GLY A 59 4.59 27.39 20.35
CA GLY A 59 4.29 26.02 19.94
C GLY A 59 4.76 25.77 18.51
N GLN A 60 6.03 25.40 18.34
CA GLN A 60 6.52 24.78 17.11
C GLN A 60 6.19 23.29 17.12
N ASP A 61 5.52 22.85 16.07
CA ASP A 61 5.11 21.47 15.78
C ASP A 61 6.33 20.56 15.58
N HIS A 62 6.76 19.91 16.67
CA HIS A 62 7.97 19.07 16.70
C HIS A 62 7.79 17.64 16.14
N THR A 63 6.68 17.32 15.47
CA THR A 63 6.38 15.93 15.10
C THR A 63 6.92 15.42 13.75
N LEU A 64 7.68 16.23 12.99
CA LEU A 64 8.35 15.81 11.75
C LEU A 64 9.89 15.85 11.79
N SER A 65 10.49 16.24 12.92
CA SER A 65 11.93 16.49 13.03
C SER A 65 12.74 15.33 13.64
N SER A 66 12.12 14.26 14.15
CA SER A 66 12.85 13.21 14.90
C SER A 66 13.24 11.98 14.08
N TYR A 67 13.06 11.97 12.76
CA TYR A 67 13.82 11.04 11.94
C TYR A 67 15.28 11.46 12.09
N LYS A 68 16.09 10.65 12.78
CA LYS A 68 17.53 10.87 12.91
C LYS A 68 18.10 10.93 11.49
N SER A 69 18.20 12.14 10.95
CA SER A 69 19.09 12.47 9.85
C SER A 69 20.47 12.02 10.32
N SER A 70 20.90 10.86 9.82
CA SER A 70 22.30 10.49 9.84
C SER A 70 23.07 11.70 9.30
N LYS A 71 24.06 12.18 10.06
CA LYS A 71 24.92 13.32 9.72
C LYS A 71 25.30 13.28 8.23
N LEU A 72 24.57 14.02 7.40
CA LEU A 72 24.96 14.32 6.03
C LEU A 72 26.07 15.37 6.14
N SER A 73 27.30 14.97 5.78
CA SER A 73 28.46 15.84 5.81
C SER A 73 28.31 16.99 4.81
N SER A 74 28.55 18.20 5.28
CA SER A 74 28.35 19.47 4.59
C SER A 74 29.44 19.83 3.56
N ASN A 75 29.60 19.04 2.50
CA ASN A 75 30.37 19.46 1.32
C ASN A 75 29.40 19.85 0.20
N ALA A 76 29.20 21.16 0.03
CA ALA A 76 28.11 21.75 -0.77
C ALA A 76 28.42 21.95 -2.27
N ASP A 77 29.58 21.49 -2.78
CA ASP A 77 29.99 21.72 -4.18
C ASP A 77 30.09 20.46 -5.06
N ALA A 78 29.62 19.30 -4.61
CA ALA A 78 29.51 18.06 -5.41
C ALA A 78 28.05 17.72 -5.78
N ASP A 79 27.22 18.76 -5.96
CA ASP A 79 25.78 18.74 -5.63
C ASP A 79 24.81 18.15 -6.67
N ASN A 80 25.30 17.73 -7.85
CA ASN A 80 24.46 17.15 -8.91
C ASN A 80 24.31 15.62 -8.83
N ASP A 81 25.03 14.93 -7.95
CA ASP A 81 25.03 13.46 -7.87
C ASP A 81 24.04 12.89 -6.83
N LYS A 82 23.01 13.69 -6.48
CA LYS A 82 22.11 13.41 -5.35
C LYS A 82 20.93 12.50 -5.67
N CYS A 83 20.57 12.35 -6.94
CA CYS A 83 19.48 11.44 -7.30
C CYS A 83 19.96 9.99 -7.23
N GLY A 84 19.35 9.22 -6.34
CA GLY A 84 19.60 7.79 -6.15
C GLY A 84 18.66 6.90 -6.96
N ILE A 85 17.46 7.37 -7.31
CA ILE A 85 16.44 6.57 -8.00
C ILE A 85 16.06 7.18 -9.35
N TRP A 86 16.16 6.36 -10.38
CA TRP A 86 16.10 6.78 -11.78
C TRP A 86 15.10 5.93 -12.57
N MET A 87 14.44 6.53 -13.55
CA MET A 87 13.68 5.83 -14.57
C MET A 87 14.52 5.79 -15.85
N ALA A 88 14.85 4.61 -16.37
CA ALA A 88 15.67 4.44 -17.57
C ALA A 88 15.14 3.24 -18.40
N PRO A 89 15.56 3.05 -19.66
CA PRO A 89 15.20 1.85 -20.42
C PRO A 89 15.49 0.56 -19.62
N SER A 90 14.48 -0.32 -19.53
CA SER A 90 14.54 -1.52 -18.67
C SER A 90 15.70 -2.44 -19.07
N SER A 91 16.24 -3.14 -18.08
CA SER A 91 17.21 -4.23 -18.26
C SER A 91 16.55 -5.53 -18.73
N LEU A 92 15.21 -5.62 -18.69
CA LEU A 92 14.47 -6.75 -19.22
C LEU A 92 14.53 -6.76 -20.76
N ASN A 93 15.33 -7.65 -21.35
CA ASN A 93 15.40 -7.82 -22.80
C ASN A 93 14.38 -8.88 -23.29
N PRO A 94 13.60 -8.65 -24.36
CA PRO A 94 13.49 -7.48 -25.24
C PRO A 94 12.31 -6.58 -24.87
N TYR A 95 12.04 -6.38 -23.58
CA TYR A 95 10.93 -5.54 -23.16
C TYR A 95 11.23 -4.08 -23.51
N PRO A 96 10.47 -3.44 -24.42
CA PRO A 96 10.79 -2.11 -24.94
C PRO A 96 10.31 -0.98 -24.00
N GLY A 97 10.33 -1.22 -22.69
CA GLY A 97 9.79 -0.31 -21.67
C GLY A 97 10.86 0.34 -20.80
N TYR A 98 10.39 1.03 -19.77
CA TYR A 98 11.23 1.66 -18.75
C TYR A 98 11.25 0.80 -17.49
N GLY A 99 12.39 0.78 -16.82
CA GLY A 99 12.59 0.21 -15.50
C GLY A 99 12.98 1.30 -14.50
N ILE A 100 12.91 0.95 -13.22
CA ILE A 100 13.36 1.83 -12.14
C ILE A 100 14.68 1.32 -11.62
N PHE A 101 15.70 2.16 -11.53
CA PHE A 101 17.05 1.79 -11.18
C PHE A 101 17.53 2.55 -9.94
N THR A 102 18.47 1.95 -9.21
CA THR A 102 19.24 2.68 -8.21
C THR A 102 20.65 2.99 -8.71
N THR A 103 21.15 4.20 -8.48
CA THR A 103 22.55 4.60 -8.72
C THR A 103 23.40 4.57 -7.45
N ARG A 104 22.80 4.16 -6.32
CA ARG A 104 23.46 3.98 -5.03
C ARG A 104 23.20 2.58 -4.47
N ASP A 105 24.08 2.14 -3.58
CA ASP A 105 23.81 0.95 -2.77
C ASP A 105 22.68 1.27 -1.78
N ILE A 106 21.73 0.34 -1.62
CA ILE A 106 20.60 0.46 -0.68
C ILE A 106 20.59 -0.79 0.18
N ASN A 107 20.58 -0.63 1.51
CA ASN A 107 20.59 -1.76 2.43
C ASN A 107 19.21 -2.40 2.52
N ASN A 108 19.13 -3.65 2.94
CA ASN A 108 17.88 -4.34 3.27
C ASN A 108 17.05 -3.55 4.29
N ASP A 109 15.73 -3.56 4.13
CA ASP A 109 14.73 -2.87 4.97
C ASP A 109 14.85 -1.33 4.99
N GLU A 110 15.70 -0.76 4.13
CA GLU A 110 15.83 0.69 3.93
C GLU A 110 14.67 1.21 3.07
N SER A 111 14.02 2.29 3.50
CA SER A 111 13.03 3.02 2.69
C SER A 111 13.72 3.63 1.48
N ILE A 112 13.18 3.39 0.29
CA ILE A 112 13.79 3.81 -0.97
C ILE A 112 13.73 5.32 -1.15
N LEU A 113 12.57 5.91 -0.89
CA LEU A 113 12.36 7.34 -1.10
C LEU A 113 12.72 8.18 0.14
N HIS A 114 12.98 7.53 1.28
CA HIS A 114 13.15 8.18 2.60
C HIS A 114 11.97 9.06 3.04
N ALA A 115 10.85 8.93 2.34
CA ALA A 115 9.58 9.58 2.57
C ALA A 115 8.49 8.59 2.09
N PRO A 116 7.24 8.74 2.56
CA PRO A 116 6.13 8.10 1.87
C PRO A 116 6.14 8.46 0.38
N ASP A 117 5.56 7.59 -0.44
CA ASP A 117 5.29 7.90 -1.85
C ASP A 117 4.35 9.13 -1.98
N ALA A 118 3.83 9.43 -3.16
CA ALA A 118 2.91 10.55 -3.34
C ALA A 118 1.56 10.37 -2.59
N VAL A 119 0.49 11.03 -3.01
CA VAL A 119 -0.83 10.85 -2.36
C VAL A 119 -1.46 9.52 -2.74
N SER A 120 -2.24 8.95 -1.83
CA SER A 120 -3.17 7.84 -2.11
C SER A 120 -4.54 8.44 -2.45
N ILE A 121 -5.17 8.07 -3.56
CA ILE A 121 -6.46 8.63 -4.00
C ILE A 121 -7.51 7.53 -3.99
N PRO A 122 -8.50 7.61 -3.08
CA PRO A 122 -9.60 6.65 -3.07
C PRO A 122 -10.44 6.81 -4.34
N LEU A 123 -10.58 5.72 -5.09
CA LEU A 123 -11.46 5.64 -6.25
C LEU A 123 -12.72 4.86 -5.86
N HIS A 124 -13.85 5.56 -5.84
CA HIS A 124 -15.15 4.96 -5.57
C HIS A 124 -15.84 4.50 -6.86
N ASP A 125 -16.68 3.47 -6.74
CA ASP A 125 -17.58 2.98 -7.79
C ASP A 125 -16.93 2.53 -9.11
N MET A 126 -15.62 2.31 -9.11
CA MET A 126 -14.87 1.83 -10.29
C MET A 126 -14.99 0.31 -10.51
N ARG A 127 -15.47 -0.45 -9.51
CA ARG A 127 -15.46 -1.93 -9.54
C ARG A 127 -16.67 -2.52 -10.27
N ARG A 128 -16.48 -3.73 -10.83
CA ARG A 128 -17.41 -4.50 -11.71
C ARG A 128 -18.84 -4.74 -11.20
N ARG A 129 -19.17 -4.45 -9.94
CA ARG A 129 -20.51 -4.71 -9.38
C ARG A 129 -21.58 -3.69 -9.80
N ASN A 130 -21.17 -2.65 -10.51
CA ASN A 130 -21.99 -1.49 -10.81
C ASN A 130 -22.58 -1.47 -12.23
N ALA A 131 -23.11 -2.62 -12.69
CA ALA A 131 -23.68 -2.76 -14.04
C ALA A 131 -24.86 -1.80 -14.34
N HIS A 132 -25.44 -1.19 -13.32
CA HIS A 132 -26.56 -0.27 -13.42
C HIS A 132 -26.11 1.20 -13.54
N LEU A 133 -24.86 1.55 -13.22
CA LEU A 133 -24.41 2.94 -13.27
C LEU A 133 -24.41 3.46 -14.72
N PRO A 134 -24.73 4.76 -14.93
CA PRO A 134 -24.53 5.41 -16.21
C PRO A 134 -23.10 5.24 -16.71
N LEU A 135 -22.96 5.04 -18.02
CA LEU A 135 -21.67 4.79 -18.68
C LEU A 135 -20.95 3.54 -18.17
N TYR A 136 -21.67 2.51 -17.71
CA TYR A 136 -21.06 1.29 -17.16
C TYR A 136 -20.06 0.63 -18.13
N LYS A 137 -20.34 0.59 -19.44
CA LYS A 137 -19.44 -0.02 -20.41
C LYS A 137 -18.11 0.74 -20.49
N GLU A 138 -18.18 2.06 -20.54
CA GLU A 138 -17.04 2.97 -20.57
C GLU A 138 -16.27 2.91 -19.25
N ARG A 139 -16.95 2.95 -18.09
CA ARG A 139 -16.35 2.76 -16.76
C ARG A 139 -15.60 1.43 -16.68
N ARG A 140 -16.22 0.34 -17.14
CA ARG A 140 -15.60 -0.99 -17.16
C ARG A 140 -14.41 -1.04 -18.11
N ARG A 141 -14.48 -0.39 -19.27
CA ARG A 141 -13.37 -0.29 -20.22
C ARG A 141 -12.21 0.47 -19.62
N ILE A 142 -12.42 1.70 -19.13
CA ILE A 142 -11.39 2.51 -18.45
C ILE A 142 -10.77 1.74 -17.28
N TRP A 143 -11.61 1.07 -16.48
CA TRP A 143 -11.11 0.23 -15.39
C TRP A 143 -10.23 -0.91 -15.89
N THR A 144 -10.70 -1.70 -16.86
CA THR A 144 -10.02 -2.92 -17.31
C THR A 144 -8.80 -2.62 -18.17
N ASN A 145 -8.88 -1.59 -18.99
CA ASN A 145 -7.85 -1.23 -19.96
C ASN A 145 -6.77 -0.37 -19.32
N VAL A 146 -7.14 0.55 -18.42
CA VAL A 146 -6.22 1.57 -17.90
C VAL A 146 -5.91 1.34 -16.43
N PHE A 147 -6.90 1.38 -15.54
CA PHE A 147 -6.64 1.46 -14.09
C PHE A 147 -6.32 0.13 -13.40
N SER A 148 -6.81 -1.01 -13.89
CA SER A 148 -6.72 -2.28 -13.14
C SER A 148 -5.30 -2.77 -12.88
N ASN A 149 -4.31 -2.22 -13.58
CA ASN A 149 -2.90 -2.52 -13.39
C ASN A 149 -2.20 -1.56 -12.42
N TYR A 150 -2.86 -0.48 -11.98
CA TYR A 150 -2.25 0.62 -11.21
C TYR A 150 -3.01 0.97 -9.93
N VAL A 151 -3.98 0.13 -9.56
CA VAL A 151 -4.82 0.29 -8.37
C VAL A 151 -4.54 -0.82 -7.39
N TRP A 152 -4.54 -0.46 -6.12
CA TRP A 152 -4.24 -1.34 -5.01
C TRP A 152 -5.55 -1.74 -4.35
N ALA A 153 -5.98 -2.98 -4.58
CA ALA A 153 -7.25 -3.50 -4.07
C ALA A 153 -7.15 -4.10 -2.65
N TYR A 154 -5.93 -4.41 -2.21
CA TYR A 154 -5.60 -4.97 -0.90
C TYR A 154 -4.56 -4.03 -0.25
N GLY A 155 -4.90 -3.43 0.88
CA GLY A 155 -4.05 -2.47 1.60
C GLY A 155 -4.33 -0.99 1.34
N MET A 156 -5.57 -0.67 0.98
CA MET A 156 -6.14 0.67 1.18
C MET A 156 -5.67 1.24 2.54
N PRO A 157 -5.14 2.47 2.61
CA PRO A 157 -4.93 3.16 3.89
C PRO A 157 -6.23 3.07 4.70
N ASP A 158 -6.15 2.67 5.97
CA ASP A 158 -7.26 2.02 6.67
C ASP A 158 -8.56 2.81 6.66
N HIS A 159 -8.47 4.13 6.61
CA HIS A 159 -9.62 5.04 6.55
C HIS A 159 -10.42 4.90 5.26
N SER A 160 -9.73 4.86 4.11
CA SER A 160 -10.36 4.75 2.78
C SER A 160 -11.13 3.45 2.61
N ARG A 161 -10.73 2.41 3.35
CA ARG A 161 -11.38 1.11 3.35
C ARG A 161 -12.76 1.13 4.00
N TYR A 162 -12.94 1.90 5.07
CA TYR A 162 -14.25 2.05 5.71
C TYR A 162 -15.17 2.98 4.94
N ASP A 163 -14.62 3.90 4.13
CA ASP A 163 -15.43 4.93 3.46
C ASP A 163 -16.52 4.31 2.55
N HIS A 164 -16.18 3.29 1.75
CA HIS A 164 -17.13 2.56 0.89
C HIS A 164 -16.67 1.13 0.51
N PRO A 165 -16.58 0.20 1.47
CA PRO A 165 -16.29 -1.21 1.20
C PRO A 165 -17.51 -1.89 0.57
N PRO A 166 -17.37 -2.73 -0.47
CA PRO A 166 -16.14 -3.28 -1.08
C PRO A 166 -15.76 -2.67 -2.45
N ASP A 167 -16.23 -1.47 -2.75
CA ASP A 167 -16.16 -0.86 -4.09
C ASP A 167 -15.27 0.39 -4.16
N THR A 168 -14.51 0.64 -3.10
CA THR A 168 -13.39 1.59 -3.10
C THR A 168 -12.09 0.85 -3.30
N VAL A 169 -11.25 1.40 -4.17
CA VAL A 169 -9.89 0.93 -4.47
C VAL A 169 -8.95 2.12 -4.38
N ASP A 170 -7.68 1.88 -4.09
CA ASP A 170 -6.73 2.95 -3.89
C ASP A 170 -5.91 3.13 -5.16
N PHE A 171 -5.93 4.34 -5.70
CA PHE A 171 -4.98 4.72 -6.72
C PHE A 171 -3.81 5.43 -6.04
N GLN A 172 -2.65 4.76 -6.00
CA GLN A 172 -1.40 5.33 -5.49
C GLN A 172 -0.51 5.68 -6.68
N PRO A 173 -0.72 6.86 -7.30
CA PRO A 173 0.25 7.41 -8.23
C PRO A 173 1.55 7.68 -7.48
N GLY A 174 2.69 7.49 -8.13
CA GLY A 174 3.99 7.61 -7.48
C GLY A 174 4.95 6.51 -7.88
N PHE A 175 6.04 6.40 -7.12
CA PHE A 175 7.07 5.40 -7.29
C PHE A 175 6.48 3.99 -7.37
N GLY A 176 5.54 3.61 -6.49
CA GLY A 176 5.00 2.25 -6.45
C GLY A 176 4.36 1.75 -7.76
N SER A 177 3.95 2.67 -8.63
CA SER A 177 3.30 2.37 -9.90
C SER A 177 4.25 2.17 -11.08
N LEU A 178 5.55 2.40 -10.90
CA LEU A 178 6.55 2.46 -11.98
C LEU A 178 7.47 1.23 -12.11
N PRO A 179 7.93 0.56 -11.02
CA PRO A 179 8.79 -0.60 -11.11
C PRO A 179 8.22 -1.70 -12.00
N ASN A 180 9.10 -2.43 -12.69
CA ASN A 180 8.66 -3.62 -13.39
C ASN A 180 8.37 -4.76 -12.41
N HIS A 181 7.62 -5.73 -12.89
CA HIS A 181 7.35 -6.95 -12.16
C HIS A 181 8.38 -8.03 -12.48
N HIS A 182 8.92 -8.69 -11.45
CA HIS A 182 9.70 -9.92 -11.62
C HIS A 182 9.61 -10.81 -10.37
N CYS A 183 9.17 -12.06 -10.52
CA CYS A 183 8.94 -12.95 -9.37
C CYS A 183 10.20 -13.34 -8.59
N LEU A 184 11.29 -13.63 -9.29
CA LEU A 184 12.55 -14.00 -8.65
C LEU A 184 13.39 -12.80 -8.19
N LEU A 185 13.35 -11.68 -8.92
CA LEU A 185 14.20 -10.52 -8.68
C LEU A 185 13.53 -9.42 -7.86
N GLN A 186 12.33 -9.69 -7.32
CA GLN A 186 11.63 -8.77 -6.42
C GLN A 186 12.61 -8.21 -5.38
N SER A 187 12.71 -6.90 -5.36
CA SER A 187 13.57 -6.15 -4.46
C SER A 187 12.81 -5.21 -3.55
N LEU A 188 11.48 -5.09 -3.74
CA LEU A 188 10.62 -4.22 -2.95
C LEU A 188 9.64 -4.97 -2.08
N GLY A 189 9.55 -4.51 -0.84
CA GLY A 189 8.41 -4.65 0.04
C GLY A 189 7.63 -3.34 0.09
N GLN A 190 6.41 -3.41 0.60
CA GLN A 190 5.57 -2.24 0.81
C GLN A 190 4.94 -2.31 2.19
N ALA A 191 4.82 -1.16 2.83
CA ALA A 191 4.11 -1.00 4.09
C ALA A 191 3.18 0.22 3.98
N PRO A 192 2.13 0.31 4.82
CA PRO A 192 1.48 1.60 5.06
C PRO A 192 2.52 2.69 5.36
N ALA A 193 2.21 3.95 5.07
CA ALA A 193 3.12 5.03 5.41
C ALA A 193 3.47 4.96 6.91
N ARG A 194 4.76 4.80 7.24
CA ARG A 194 5.23 4.71 8.64
C ARG A 194 4.85 5.97 9.46
N ILE A 195 4.60 7.08 8.77
CA ILE A 195 4.23 8.36 9.37
C ILE A 195 2.84 8.75 8.88
N ALA A 196 1.84 8.69 9.77
CA ALA A 196 0.49 9.24 9.60
C ALA A 196 -0.12 8.98 8.20
N PRO A 197 -0.48 7.72 7.86
CA PRO A 197 -1.02 7.35 6.54
C PRO A 197 -2.33 8.09 6.20
N TYR A 198 -2.98 8.67 7.21
CA TYR A 198 -4.14 9.54 7.07
C TYR A 198 -3.95 10.84 7.86
N ASN A 199 -4.18 11.97 7.21
CA ASN A 199 -4.04 13.30 7.79
C ASN A 199 -5.18 14.24 7.35
N ASP A 200 -6.32 14.12 8.00
CA ASP A 200 -7.47 15.03 7.87
C ASP A 200 -7.29 16.34 8.67
N ALA A 201 -6.16 16.54 9.33
CA ALA A 201 -5.81 17.77 10.03
C ALA A 201 -5.03 18.78 9.15
N LEU A 202 -4.81 18.50 7.85
CA LEU A 202 -4.00 19.36 6.98
C LEU A 202 -4.49 20.80 6.87
N LEU A 203 -5.81 21.01 6.95
CA LEU A 203 -6.45 22.34 6.88
C LEU A 203 -6.78 22.94 8.24
N VAL A 204 -6.62 22.18 9.31
CA VAL A 204 -7.01 22.59 10.66
C VAL A 204 -5.78 23.16 11.36
N SER A 205 -5.41 24.40 11.03
CA SER A 205 -4.39 25.13 11.79
C SER A 205 -4.97 25.75 13.08
N ASP A 206 -6.29 25.93 13.15
CA ASP A 206 -7.00 26.47 14.30
C ASP A 206 -8.23 25.61 14.60
N HIS A 207 -8.15 24.79 15.66
CA HIS A 207 -9.22 23.88 16.10
C HIS A 207 -10.53 24.64 16.43
N SER A 208 -10.48 25.96 16.64
CA SER A 208 -11.67 26.77 16.91
C SER A 208 -12.42 27.22 15.64
N LYS A 209 -11.77 27.19 14.46
CA LYS A 209 -12.33 27.62 13.16
C LYS A 209 -12.72 26.42 12.27
N ASN A 210 -13.44 25.50 12.91
CA ASN A 210 -14.00 24.25 12.39
C ASN A 210 -14.37 24.25 10.90
N ARG A 211 -13.64 23.50 10.07
CA ARG A 211 -14.04 23.08 8.70
C ARG A 211 -14.54 24.22 7.80
N GLU A 212 -14.09 25.46 8.02
CA GLU A 212 -14.51 26.63 7.24
C GLU A 212 -13.73 26.75 5.91
N SER A 213 -12.61 26.04 5.79
CA SER A 213 -11.74 26.04 4.61
C SER A 213 -12.48 25.64 3.33
N PRO A 214 -12.39 26.43 2.24
CA PRO A 214 -12.93 26.02 0.93
C PRO A 214 -12.18 24.84 0.30
N GLY A 215 -10.95 24.55 0.73
CA GLY A 215 -10.19 23.37 0.28
C GLY A 215 -10.63 22.05 0.92
N LEU A 216 -11.64 22.06 1.80
CA LEU A 216 -12.11 20.87 2.49
C LEU A 216 -12.55 19.81 1.48
N GLY A 217 -11.93 18.62 1.53
CA GLY A 217 -12.23 17.53 0.61
C GLY A 217 -11.79 17.74 -0.84
N ALA A 218 -11.04 18.81 -1.14
CA ALA A 218 -10.51 19.11 -2.48
C ALA A 218 -9.22 18.34 -2.82
N PHE A 219 -8.62 17.67 -1.84
CA PHE A 219 -7.42 16.85 -2.00
C PHE A 219 -7.51 15.62 -1.09
N SER A 220 -6.64 14.65 -1.31
CA SER A 220 -6.60 13.44 -0.51
C SER A 220 -5.92 13.67 0.83
N TYR A 221 -6.52 13.13 1.88
CA TYR A 221 -5.92 13.04 3.21
C TYR A 221 -5.04 11.79 3.38
N ASN A 222 -5.06 10.88 2.41
CA ASN A 222 -4.28 9.66 2.45
C ASN A 222 -2.91 9.89 1.81
N VAL A 223 -1.87 9.42 2.48
CA VAL A 223 -0.51 9.39 1.95
C VAL A 223 -0.25 8.00 1.37
N GLY A 224 0.52 7.93 0.29
CA GLY A 224 0.94 6.69 -0.36
C GLY A 224 1.82 5.83 0.56
N ARG A 225 2.07 4.59 0.13
CA ARG A 225 2.85 3.62 0.89
C ARG A 225 4.30 4.04 1.07
N ASP A 226 4.95 3.44 2.06
CA ASP A 226 6.40 3.39 2.13
C ASP A 226 6.89 2.13 1.40
N PHE A 227 7.89 2.29 0.56
CA PHE A 227 8.53 1.19 -0.17
C PHE A 227 9.92 0.98 0.39
N TYR A 228 10.20 -0.24 0.83
CA TYR A 228 11.48 -0.62 1.41
C TYR A 228 12.07 -1.79 0.64
N THR A 229 13.38 -1.92 0.70
CA THR A 229 14.07 -3.02 0.04
C THR A 229 13.88 -4.34 0.81
N THR A 230 13.68 -5.45 0.10
CA THR A 230 13.61 -6.81 0.70
C THR A 230 14.95 -7.55 0.66
N ARG A 231 15.97 -6.90 0.08
CA ARG A 231 17.36 -7.34 0.02
C ARG A 231 18.27 -6.14 -0.22
N ASN A 232 19.57 -6.31 0.02
CA ASN A 232 20.53 -5.30 -0.42
C ASN A 232 20.49 -5.13 -1.95
N LEU A 233 20.48 -3.88 -2.41
CA LEU A 233 20.59 -3.49 -3.80
C LEU A 233 21.94 -2.84 -4.05
N LYS A 234 22.52 -3.14 -5.21
CA LYS A 234 23.74 -2.48 -5.68
C LYS A 234 23.41 -1.39 -6.68
N ALA A 235 24.24 -0.35 -6.68
CA ALA A 235 24.21 0.66 -7.73
C ALA A 235 24.26 0.00 -9.13
N GLY A 236 23.36 0.41 -10.01
CA GLY A 236 23.16 -0.19 -11.34
C GLY A 236 22.03 -1.24 -11.40
N GLU A 237 21.48 -1.71 -10.28
CA GLU A 237 20.39 -2.69 -10.30
C GLU A 237 19.04 -2.04 -10.65
N GLU A 238 18.27 -2.73 -11.50
CA GLU A 238 16.84 -2.48 -11.66
C GLU A 238 16.08 -3.00 -10.44
N ILE A 239 15.07 -2.23 -10.04
CA ILE A 239 14.19 -2.45 -8.91
C ILE A 239 12.91 -3.10 -9.40
N PHE A 240 12.52 -4.21 -8.77
CA PHE A 240 11.34 -4.99 -9.14
C PHE A 240 10.35 -5.09 -7.99
N LEU A 241 9.07 -4.92 -8.32
CA LEU A 241 7.95 -5.00 -7.38
C LEU A 241 7.10 -6.25 -7.66
N ASN A 242 6.66 -6.91 -6.59
CA ASN A 242 5.70 -8.01 -6.71
C ASN A 242 4.29 -7.48 -6.47
N TYR A 243 3.50 -7.44 -7.55
CA TYR A 243 2.10 -7.01 -7.51
C TYR A 243 1.14 -8.10 -6.99
N GLY A 244 1.63 -9.05 -6.18
CA GLY A 244 0.87 -10.21 -5.68
C GLY A 244 0.60 -11.28 -6.73
N LEU A 245 1.23 -11.21 -7.90
CA LEU A 245 1.04 -12.18 -8.99
C LEU A 245 1.87 -13.45 -8.79
N CYS A 246 3.00 -13.36 -8.09
CA CYS A 246 3.88 -14.48 -7.80
C CYS A 246 3.38 -15.35 -6.63
N GLU A 247 2.44 -14.82 -5.84
CA GLU A 247 1.95 -15.44 -4.60
C GLU A 247 0.62 -16.19 -4.77
N ARG A 248 0.30 -16.71 -5.96
CA ARG A 248 -0.98 -17.42 -6.22
C ARG A 248 -1.20 -18.77 -5.49
N ASP A 249 -0.56 -19.00 -4.34
CA ASP A 249 -0.63 -20.12 -3.40
C ASP A 249 -0.90 -19.58 -2.00
N HIS A 250 -2.07 -19.01 -1.82
CA HIS A 250 -2.93 -19.80 -0.96
C HIS A 250 -3.64 -20.78 -1.89
N PRO A 251 -3.42 -22.10 -1.77
CA PRO A 251 -4.30 -23.04 -2.44
C PRO A 251 -5.71 -22.61 -2.02
N VAL A 252 -6.47 -22.05 -2.95
CA VAL A 252 -7.89 -21.81 -2.75
C VAL A 252 -8.38 -23.18 -2.32
N ASN A 253 -8.84 -23.30 -1.08
CA ASN A 253 -9.49 -24.50 -0.59
C ASN A 253 -10.65 -24.75 -1.55
N LYS A 254 -10.41 -25.50 -2.63
CA LYS A 254 -11.45 -26.08 -3.49
C LYS A 254 -12.32 -27.06 -2.68
N THR A 255 -11.95 -27.29 -1.42
CA THR A 255 -12.74 -27.91 -0.36
C THR A 255 -13.40 -26.87 0.56
N MET A 256 -14.04 -25.83 0.03
CA MET A 256 -15.44 -25.58 0.45
C MET A 256 -16.31 -26.64 -0.24
N LYS A 257 -16.10 -27.90 0.17
CA LYS A 257 -17.08 -28.95 -0.06
C LYS A 257 -18.27 -28.54 0.78
N ARG A 258 -19.37 -28.18 0.12
CA ARG A 258 -20.71 -28.33 0.69
C ARG A 258 -20.76 -29.72 1.32
N ASP A 259 -21.01 -29.73 2.61
CA ASP A 259 -21.68 -30.77 3.38
C ASP A 259 -21.04 -32.17 3.37
N GLY A 260 -20.40 -32.49 4.51
CA GLY A 260 -20.42 -33.82 5.11
C GLY A 260 -19.79 -34.98 4.34
N ALA A 261 -18.46 -35.10 4.37
CA ALA A 261 -17.82 -36.41 4.30
C ALA A 261 -16.40 -36.38 4.89
N SER A 262 -16.16 -37.33 5.79
CA SER A 262 -14.97 -37.66 6.58
C SER A 262 -13.60 -37.17 6.13
N SER A 263 -12.85 -36.71 7.13
CA SER A 263 -11.42 -36.42 7.10
C SER A 263 -10.57 -37.56 6.52
N LYS A 264 -9.84 -37.28 5.45
CA LYS A 264 -8.51 -37.85 5.23
C LYS A 264 -7.55 -36.70 5.01
N SER A 265 -6.54 -36.63 5.87
CA SER A 265 -5.48 -35.62 5.86
C SER A 265 -4.81 -35.56 4.49
N GLN A 266 -5.10 -34.53 3.71
CA GLN A 266 -4.25 -34.17 2.58
C GLN A 266 -3.13 -33.29 3.09
N ASN A 267 -1.92 -33.81 2.96
CA ASN A 267 -0.65 -33.19 3.32
C ASN A 267 -0.25 -32.22 2.19
N TRP A 268 -0.47 -30.91 2.38
CA TRP A 268 -0.27 -29.87 1.35
C TRP A 268 1.00 -29.03 1.54
N LYS A 269 2.04 -29.60 2.16
CA LYS A 269 3.37 -28.97 2.10
C LYS A 269 4.00 -29.23 0.73
N HIS A 270 4.56 -28.17 0.13
CA HIS A 270 5.46 -28.16 -1.04
C HIS A 270 4.83 -28.01 -2.44
N GLN A 271 4.16 -26.88 -2.69
CA GLN A 271 4.16 -26.30 -4.05
C GLN A 271 5.42 -25.43 -4.18
N ILE A 272 6.33 -25.90 -5.04
CA ILE A 272 7.79 -25.62 -5.00
C ILE A 272 8.20 -24.46 -5.92
N MET A 273 7.49 -24.24 -7.02
CA MET A 273 7.59 -23.13 -7.98
C MET A 273 6.31 -23.17 -8.81
N TYR A 274 5.78 -22.03 -9.23
CA TYR A 274 4.61 -22.04 -10.09
C TYR A 274 5.01 -22.39 -11.52
N PRO A 275 4.12 -23.02 -12.30
CA PRO A 275 4.26 -23.11 -13.75
C PRO A 275 4.57 -21.76 -14.38
N GLU A 276 4.14 -20.66 -13.77
CA GLU A 276 4.38 -19.27 -14.17
C GLU A 276 5.82 -18.82 -13.93
N ASP A 277 6.48 -19.24 -12.85
CA ASP A 277 7.92 -18.96 -12.64
C ASP A 277 8.77 -19.75 -13.64
N VAL A 278 8.36 -20.99 -13.94
CA VAL A 278 9.00 -21.82 -14.97
C VAL A 278 8.68 -21.28 -16.37
N LYS A 279 7.46 -20.77 -16.62
CA LYS A 279 7.10 -20.07 -17.86
C LYS A 279 7.83 -18.76 -17.98
N GLU A 280 8.08 -18.04 -16.89
CA GLU A 280 8.79 -16.78 -16.87
C GLU A 280 10.28 -17.03 -17.09
N ALA A 281 10.88 -18.00 -16.41
CA ALA A 281 12.23 -18.48 -16.69
C ALA A 281 12.34 -19.01 -18.13
N ALA A 282 11.37 -19.79 -18.61
CA ALA A 282 11.33 -20.26 -20.00
C ALA A 282 11.08 -19.12 -20.99
N ARG A 283 10.32 -18.09 -20.63
CA ARG A 283 10.10 -16.87 -21.42
C ARG A 283 11.41 -16.11 -21.51
N ILE A 284 12.08 -15.87 -20.39
CA ILE A 284 13.41 -15.27 -20.29
C ILE A 284 14.43 -16.05 -21.14
N LEU A 285 14.45 -17.38 -21.05
CA LEU A 285 15.30 -18.25 -21.85
C LEU A 285 14.93 -18.27 -23.36
N LYS A 286 13.65 -18.08 -23.69
CA LYS A 286 13.14 -18.01 -25.08
C LYS A 286 13.35 -16.63 -25.71
N LEU A 287 13.39 -15.59 -24.89
CA LEU A 287 13.69 -14.20 -25.24
C LEU A 287 15.18 -13.98 -25.48
N TYR A 288 16.03 -14.71 -24.74
CA TYR A 288 17.40 -14.98 -25.15
C TYR A 288 17.37 -15.84 -26.42
N GLN A 289 17.17 -15.24 -27.60
CA GLN A 289 17.56 -15.88 -28.86
C GLN A 289 19.09 -15.97 -28.83
N PRO A 290 19.71 -17.11 -28.48
CA PRO A 290 21.17 -17.17 -28.40
C PRO A 290 21.80 -16.98 -29.79
N PHE A 291 20.98 -17.05 -30.83
CA PHE A 291 21.34 -17.00 -32.25
C PHE A 291 20.94 -15.69 -32.96
N GLY A 292 20.37 -14.69 -32.27
CA GLY A 292 19.80 -13.50 -32.92
C GLY A 292 18.67 -13.86 -33.91
N SER A 293 18.47 -13.07 -34.98
CA SER A 293 17.47 -13.30 -36.03
C SER A 293 17.59 -14.62 -36.80
N LYS A 294 18.61 -15.44 -36.52
CA LYS A 294 18.78 -16.75 -37.12
C LYS A 294 17.81 -17.76 -36.47
N PRO A 295 17.09 -18.56 -37.27
CA PRO A 295 16.26 -19.63 -36.72
C PRO A 295 17.13 -20.60 -35.91
N TRP A 296 16.53 -21.16 -34.85
CA TRP A 296 17.15 -22.22 -34.06
C TRP A 296 17.69 -23.30 -35.00
N PRO A 297 18.92 -23.82 -34.83
CA PRO A 297 19.48 -24.78 -35.77
C PRO A 297 18.58 -26.00 -35.86
N GLU A 298 17.88 -26.19 -36.99
CA GLU A 298 16.90 -27.28 -37.14
C GLU A 298 17.54 -28.66 -37.20
N ASN A 299 18.86 -28.70 -37.46
CA ASN A 299 19.58 -29.92 -37.83
C ASN A 299 20.58 -30.39 -36.76
N GLY A 300 20.53 -29.84 -35.54
CA GLY A 300 21.25 -30.39 -34.40
C GLY A 300 20.52 -31.60 -33.80
N SER A 301 21.25 -32.69 -33.53
CA SER A 301 20.72 -33.84 -32.78
C SER A 301 20.11 -33.43 -31.43
N SER A 302 20.66 -32.37 -30.82
CA SER A 302 20.18 -31.71 -29.61
C SER A 302 18.82 -31.01 -29.79
N THR A 303 18.61 -30.25 -30.86
CA THR A 303 17.32 -29.60 -31.19
C THR A 303 16.20 -30.61 -31.37
N LYS A 304 16.50 -31.68 -32.09
CA LYS A 304 15.54 -32.76 -32.36
C LYS A 304 15.22 -33.55 -31.09
N ALA A 305 16.20 -33.73 -30.20
CA ALA A 305 16.02 -34.35 -28.89
C ALA A 305 15.17 -33.49 -27.95
N MET A 306 15.40 -32.18 -27.90
CA MET A 306 14.66 -31.25 -27.04
C MET A 306 13.21 -31.08 -27.50
N ARG A 307 12.98 -30.95 -28.82
CA ARG A 307 11.61 -30.98 -29.39
C ARG A 307 10.92 -32.32 -29.15
N LYS A 308 11.65 -33.46 -29.21
CA LYS A 308 11.09 -34.78 -28.85
C LYS A 308 10.75 -34.90 -27.37
N LEU A 309 11.55 -34.34 -26.46
CA LEU A 309 11.28 -34.35 -25.03
C LEU A 309 10.02 -33.52 -24.72
N ILE A 310 9.96 -32.29 -25.23
CA ILE A 310 8.80 -31.39 -25.06
C ILE A 310 7.55 -32.01 -25.68
N ALA A 311 7.65 -32.59 -26.89
CA ALA A 311 6.51 -33.23 -27.56
C ALA A 311 6.06 -34.52 -26.87
N LYS A 312 6.98 -35.31 -26.30
CA LYS A 312 6.69 -36.54 -25.56
C LYS A 312 6.00 -36.24 -24.22
N GLU A 313 6.38 -35.14 -23.56
CA GLU A 313 5.74 -34.70 -22.31
C GLU A 313 4.41 -33.97 -22.56
N SER A 314 4.29 -33.23 -23.67
CA SER A 314 3.02 -32.56 -24.04
C SER A 314 1.93 -33.53 -24.53
N SER A 315 2.29 -34.77 -24.88
CA SER A 315 1.37 -35.78 -25.43
C SER A 315 1.02 -36.93 -24.48
N SER A 316 1.69 -37.06 -23.33
CA SER A 316 1.34 -38.05 -22.31
C SER A 316 0.23 -37.53 -21.39
N SER A 317 -0.98 -37.43 -21.93
CA SER A 317 -2.21 -37.23 -21.16
C SER A 317 -2.54 -38.50 -20.35
N SER A 318 -1.97 -38.64 -19.16
CA SER A 318 -2.59 -39.38 -18.06
C SER A 318 -1.96 -38.96 -16.75
N SER A 319 -2.52 -37.87 -16.19
CA SER A 319 -2.39 -37.42 -14.80
C SER A 319 -1.12 -37.83 -14.04
N PRO A 320 0.01 -37.14 -14.24
CA PRO A 320 1.09 -37.15 -13.26
C PRO A 320 0.94 -35.98 -12.28
N THR A 321 1.32 -36.19 -11.04
CA THR A 321 1.70 -35.12 -10.11
C THR A 321 3.01 -34.50 -10.60
N GLU A 322 2.93 -33.57 -11.55
CA GLU A 322 3.97 -33.31 -12.57
C GLU A 322 4.96 -32.15 -12.28
N ASN A 323 5.05 -31.64 -11.05
CA ASN A 323 5.86 -30.43 -10.76
C ASN A 323 7.23 -30.69 -10.10
N THR A 324 7.61 -31.93 -9.78
CA THR A 324 8.86 -32.21 -9.02
C THR A 324 10.11 -32.37 -9.88
N LYS A 325 9.99 -32.64 -11.18
CA LYS A 325 11.17 -32.81 -12.07
C LYS A 325 11.78 -31.50 -12.55
N TYR A 326 11.00 -30.41 -12.64
CA TYR A 326 11.49 -29.07 -12.97
C TYR A 326 12.31 -28.42 -11.84
N SER A 327 12.22 -28.96 -10.62
CA SER A 327 13.03 -28.56 -9.46
C SER A 327 14.31 -29.40 -9.30
N ASP A 328 14.58 -30.35 -10.20
CA ASP A 328 15.80 -31.15 -10.14
C ASP A 328 16.97 -30.34 -10.70
N PRO A 329 17.98 -29.97 -9.88
CA PRO A 329 19.11 -29.17 -10.33
C PRO A 329 19.84 -29.81 -11.51
N ASP A 330 19.89 -31.14 -11.57
CA ASP A 330 20.53 -31.89 -12.66
C ASP A 330 19.77 -31.76 -13.99
N PHE A 331 18.44 -31.62 -13.95
CA PHE A 331 17.62 -31.38 -15.14
C PHE A 331 17.79 -29.95 -15.67
N VAL A 332 17.81 -28.96 -14.76
CA VAL A 332 18.08 -27.56 -15.11
C VAL A 332 19.50 -27.42 -15.67
N LEU A 333 20.48 -28.07 -15.04
CA LEU A 333 21.86 -28.14 -15.50
C LEU A 333 21.96 -28.82 -16.88
N ALA A 334 21.21 -29.89 -17.14
CA ALA A 334 21.16 -30.56 -18.44
C ALA A 334 20.55 -29.69 -19.56
N ILE A 335 19.50 -28.91 -19.26
CA ILE A 335 18.94 -27.92 -20.19
C ILE A 335 19.96 -26.83 -20.50
N LEU A 336 20.69 -26.36 -19.50
CA LEU A 336 21.62 -25.23 -19.61
C LEU A 336 22.97 -25.62 -20.24
N ILE A 337 23.44 -26.85 -20.05
CA ILE A 337 24.62 -27.41 -20.74
C ILE A 337 24.42 -27.38 -22.28
N GLN A 338 23.18 -27.42 -22.77
CA GLN A 338 22.86 -27.31 -24.19
C GLN A 338 22.77 -25.86 -24.72
N VAL A 339 22.73 -24.83 -23.86
CA VAL A 339 22.70 -23.42 -24.27
C VAL A 339 24.11 -22.98 -24.65
N GLY A 340 24.46 -23.19 -25.92
CA GLY A 340 25.83 -23.29 -26.44
C GLY A 340 26.78 -22.08 -26.34
N LYS A 341 26.51 -21.01 -25.58
CA LYS A 341 27.47 -19.89 -25.41
C LYS A 341 28.44 -20.17 -24.26
N TYR A 342 29.74 -20.08 -24.52
CA TYR A 342 30.80 -20.35 -23.54
C TYR A 342 30.73 -19.41 -22.33
N ASP A 343 30.48 -18.12 -22.56
CA ASP A 343 30.44 -17.10 -21.48
C ASP A 343 29.25 -17.30 -20.53
N VAL A 344 28.10 -17.73 -21.06
CA VAL A 344 26.92 -18.07 -20.24
C VAL A 344 27.19 -19.34 -19.43
N ARG A 345 27.87 -20.32 -20.02
CA ARG A 345 28.27 -21.54 -19.31
C ARG A 345 29.27 -21.24 -18.18
N GLN A 346 30.26 -20.38 -18.40
CA GLN A 346 31.23 -20.02 -17.37
C GLN A 346 30.57 -19.25 -16.20
N ALA A 347 29.76 -18.24 -16.50
CA ALA A 347 29.00 -17.51 -15.48
C ALA A 347 28.04 -18.42 -14.71
N LEU A 348 27.46 -19.43 -15.39
CA LEU A 348 26.61 -20.43 -14.77
C LEU A 348 27.39 -21.42 -13.91
N TYR A 349 28.55 -21.92 -14.37
CA TYR A 349 29.41 -22.77 -13.56
C TYR A 349 29.87 -22.02 -12.30
N GLU A 350 30.24 -20.75 -12.42
CA GLU A 350 30.55 -19.91 -11.27
C GLU A 350 29.34 -19.70 -10.36
N ALA A 351 28.13 -19.51 -10.90
CA ALA A 351 26.92 -19.40 -10.11
C ALA A 351 26.61 -20.71 -9.37
N VAL A 352 26.65 -21.85 -10.06
CA VAL A 352 26.45 -23.18 -9.49
C VAL A 352 27.50 -23.45 -8.42
N ASP A 353 28.79 -23.25 -8.72
CA ASP A 353 29.92 -23.47 -7.80
C ASP A 353 29.82 -22.59 -6.55
N LYS A 354 29.50 -21.28 -6.71
CA LYS A 354 29.22 -20.37 -5.59
C LYS A 354 28.01 -20.79 -4.76
N THR A 355 27.04 -21.51 -5.32
CA THR A 355 25.85 -22.00 -4.59
C THR A 355 26.03 -23.35 -3.93
N THR A 356 26.88 -24.23 -4.47
CA THR A 356 27.13 -25.58 -3.93
C THR A 356 28.01 -25.61 -2.68
N VAL A 357 28.72 -24.51 -2.37
CA VAL A 357 29.72 -24.44 -1.27
C VAL A 357 29.21 -23.68 -0.03
N GLN A 358 27.99 -23.15 -0.04
CA GLN A 358 27.48 -22.30 1.04
C GLN A 358 26.66 -23.08 2.08
N SER A 359 26.76 -22.72 3.36
CA SER A 359 25.85 -23.25 4.38
C SER A 359 24.42 -22.73 4.18
N LYS A 360 23.43 -23.39 4.79
CA LYS A 360 22.03 -22.93 4.76
C LYS A 360 21.91 -21.48 5.23
N GLU A 361 22.63 -21.10 6.29
CA GLU A 361 22.65 -19.76 6.89
C GLU A 361 23.22 -18.72 5.93
N SER A 362 24.28 -19.08 5.18
CA SER A 362 24.87 -18.20 4.16
C SER A 362 23.89 -17.94 2.99
N LEU A 363 23.17 -18.96 2.55
CA LEU A 363 22.13 -18.82 1.52
C LEU A 363 20.98 -17.93 2.00
N VAL A 364 20.52 -18.10 3.24
CA VAL A 364 19.48 -17.23 3.84
C VAL A 364 19.94 -15.78 3.89
N LYS A 365 21.16 -15.53 4.38
CA LYS A 365 21.73 -14.18 4.47
C LYS A 365 21.86 -13.52 3.10
N THR A 366 22.24 -14.29 2.06
CA THR A 366 22.46 -13.75 0.72
C THR A 366 21.16 -13.50 -0.03
N MET A 367 20.14 -14.32 0.18
CA MET A 367 18.83 -14.17 -0.46
C MET A 367 17.95 -13.12 0.23
N GLY A 368 18.23 -12.77 1.48
CA GLY A 368 17.33 -11.99 2.33
C GLY A 368 16.34 -12.89 3.04
N GLU A 369 16.14 -12.64 4.34
CA GLU A 369 15.31 -13.49 5.21
C GLU A 369 13.86 -13.58 4.73
N ASN A 370 13.36 -12.53 4.07
CA ASN A 370 11.98 -12.43 3.57
C ASN A 370 11.67 -13.38 2.40
N LEU A 371 12.67 -13.79 1.61
CA LEU A 371 12.50 -14.71 0.48
C LEU A 371 12.63 -16.20 0.89
N VAL A 372 12.98 -16.45 2.15
CA VAL A 372 13.27 -17.78 2.70
C VAL A 372 12.24 -18.14 3.76
N ARG A 373 11.43 -19.18 3.50
CA ARG A 373 10.53 -19.69 4.54
C ARG A 373 11.36 -20.55 5.52
N LYS A 374 11.02 -20.51 6.80
CA LYS A 374 11.68 -21.35 7.84
C LYS A 374 11.67 -22.85 7.50
N THR A 375 10.66 -23.28 6.73
CA THR A 375 10.48 -24.66 6.27
C THR A 375 11.36 -25.04 5.08
N ASP A 376 12.12 -24.10 4.51
CA ASP A 376 12.86 -24.36 3.27
C ASP A 376 14.05 -25.29 3.53
N SER A 377 14.15 -26.35 2.73
CA SER A 377 15.29 -27.28 2.77
C SER A 377 16.52 -26.65 2.11
N TYR A 378 17.72 -27.15 2.42
CA TYR A 378 18.95 -26.69 1.77
C TYR A 378 18.88 -26.78 0.24
N LYS A 379 18.44 -27.94 -0.29
CA LYS A 379 18.27 -28.14 -1.74
C LYS A 379 17.37 -27.08 -2.34
N MET A 380 16.27 -26.72 -1.66
CA MET A 380 15.34 -25.72 -2.16
C MET A 380 15.93 -24.31 -2.14
N LEU A 381 16.72 -23.97 -1.12
CA LEU A 381 17.42 -22.68 -1.05
C LEU A 381 18.49 -22.57 -2.13
N ALA A 382 19.27 -23.62 -2.35
CA ALA A 382 20.26 -23.67 -3.43
C ALA A 382 19.58 -23.51 -4.80
N THR A 383 18.46 -24.20 -5.04
CA THR A 383 17.67 -24.05 -6.28
C THR A 383 17.15 -22.63 -6.44
N LYS A 384 16.51 -22.04 -5.42
CA LYS A 384 16.01 -20.65 -5.50
C LYS A 384 17.16 -19.66 -5.76
N LYS A 385 18.31 -19.85 -5.13
CA LYS A 385 19.49 -19.01 -5.34
C LYS A 385 20.02 -19.15 -6.77
N LEU A 386 20.10 -20.37 -7.32
CA LEU A 386 20.47 -20.58 -8.71
C LEU A 386 19.52 -19.86 -9.67
N TRP A 387 18.21 -19.95 -9.45
CA TRP A 387 17.22 -19.23 -10.25
C TRP A 387 17.35 -17.72 -10.15
N PHE A 388 17.63 -17.21 -8.96
CA PHE A 388 17.88 -15.79 -8.74
C PHE A 388 19.10 -15.32 -9.54
N GLU A 389 20.22 -16.05 -9.49
CA GLU A 389 21.42 -15.70 -10.27
C GLU A 389 21.19 -15.82 -11.78
N LEU A 390 20.48 -16.86 -12.23
CA LEU A 390 20.07 -17.02 -13.63
C LEU A 390 19.20 -15.86 -14.11
N ALA A 391 18.23 -15.44 -13.30
CA ALA A 391 17.39 -14.29 -13.61
C ALA A 391 18.23 -13.01 -13.68
N LYS A 392 19.17 -12.79 -12.75
CA LYS A 392 20.11 -11.65 -12.83
C LYS A 392 20.96 -11.67 -14.10
N LEU A 393 21.43 -12.84 -14.54
CA LEU A 393 22.20 -12.98 -15.78
C LEU A 393 21.40 -12.67 -17.04
N SER A 394 20.07 -12.72 -16.96
CA SER A 394 19.20 -12.36 -18.08
C SER A 394 18.94 -10.86 -18.23
N LEU A 395 19.33 -10.08 -17.23
CA LEU A 395 19.21 -8.63 -17.27
C LEU A 395 20.38 -8.01 -18.02
N GLU A 396 20.09 -6.99 -18.84
CA GLU A 396 21.11 -6.13 -19.40
C GLU A 396 21.72 -5.27 -18.27
N LYS A 397 23.02 -5.41 -18.04
CA LYS A 397 23.71 -4.62 -17.01
C LYS A 397 23.73 -3.15 -17.40
N ARG A 398 23.31 -2.29 -16.47
CA ARG A 398 23.43 -0.84 -16.57
C ARG A 398 24.31 -0.37 -15.42
N ASP A 399 25.45 0.25 -15.71
CA ASP A 399 26.22 0.91 -14.66
C ASP A 399 25.57 2.25 -14.27
N PRO A 400 25.90 2.81 -13.10
CA PRO A 400 25.31 4.07 -12.64
C PRO A 400 25.50 5.25 -13.59
N GLU A 401 26.62 5.33 -14.31
CA GLU A 401 26.87 6.46 -15.22
C GLU A 401 26.00 6.36 -16.47
N TRP A 402 25.83 5.16 -17.01
CA TRP A 402 24.87 4.91 -18.09
C TRP A 402 23.45 5.32 -17.66
N ILE A 403 23.04 4.99 -16.44
CA ILE A 403 21.71 5.33 -15.91
C ILE A 403 21.54 6.84 -15.79
N LYS A 404 22.55 7.58 -15.31
CA LYS A 404 22.51 9.05 -15.22
C LYS A 404 22.44 9.71 -16.60
N GLU A 405 23.14 9.15 -17.59
CA GLU A 405 23.17 9.67 -18.96
C GLU A 405 21.86 9.41 -19.73
N HIS A 406 21.21 8.27 -19.50
CA HIS A 406 20.05 7.81 -20.28
C HIS A 406 18.72 7.81 -19.50
N GLY A 407 18.78 8.08 -18.20
CA GLY A 407 17.65 8.03 -17.29
C GLY A 407 17.12 9.39 -16.91
N LEU A 408 16.02 9.36 -16.16
CA LEU A 408 15.33 10.53 -15.62
C LEU A 408 15.22 10.36 -14.10
N CYS A 409 15.64 11.37 -13.36
CA CYS A 409 15.55 11.34 -11.90
C CYS A 409 14.08 11.32 -11.43
N LEU A 410 13.79 10.50 -10.42
CA LEU A 410 12.44 10.38 -9.81
C LEU A 410 12.34 10.96 -8.39
N GLU A 411 13.46 11.32 -7.76
CA GLU A 411 13.52 11.74 -6.34
C GLU A 411 13.48 13.26 -6.14
N HIS A 412 13.11 14.04 -7.16
CA HIS A 412 13.09 15.49 -6.99
C HIS A 412 11.99 15.98 -6.05
N LEU A 413 10.86 15.26 -5.91
CA LEU A 413 9.70 15.73 -5.16
C LEU A 413 9.37 14.83 -3.98
N VAL A 414 9.22 15.44 -2.80
CA VAL A 414 8.70 14.79 -1.60
C VAL A 414 7.42 15.47 -1.12
N PRO A 415 6.45 14.71 -0.56
CA PRO A 415 5.21 15.29 -0.03
C PRO A 415 5.47 16.02 1.28
N LYS A 416 5.02 17.28 1.38
CA LYS A 416 4.93 18.03 2.65
C LYS A 416 3.64 18.85 2.68
N LYS A 417 3.27 19.41 3.84
CA LYS A 417 2.17 20.38 3.89
C LYS A 417 2.51 21.58 2.99
N SER A 418 1.59 21.93 2.09
CA SER A 418 1.77 23.07 1.19
C SER A 418 1.94 24.38 1.97
N THR A 419 2.72 25.29 1.41
CA THR A 419 2.83 26.68 1.88
C THR A 419 1.60 27.51 1.52
N LEU A 420 0.79 27.04 0.55
CA LEU A 420 -0.47 27.68 0.20
C LEU A 420 -1.59 27.29 1.18
N PRO A 421 -2.45 28.24 1.58
CA PRO A 421 -3.62 27.92 2.37
C PRO A 421 -4.57 27.03 1.55
N HIS A 422 -5.29 26.13 2.22
CA HIS A 422 -6.33 25.30 1.60
C HIS A 422 -5.84 24.26 0.56
N ALA A 423 -4.53 24.15 0.30
CA ALA A 423 -3.98 23.27 -0.74
C ALA A 423 -3.56 21.86 -0.25
N GLY A 424 -3.57 21.60 1.06
CA GLY A 424 -3.24 20.28 1.59
C GLY A 424 -1.76 19.94 1.48
N PHE A 425 -1.43 18.90 0.71
CA PHE A 425 -0.05 18.52 0.43
C PHE A 425 0.50 19.27 -0.78
N GLY A 426 1.80 19.56 -0.76
CA GLY A 426 2.58 20.14 -1.85
C GLY A 426 3.79 19.26 -2.19
N GLY A 427 4.30 19.40 -3.41
CA GLY A 427 5.51 18.76 -3.89
C GLY A 427 6.72 19.65 -3.62
N PHE A 428 7.61 19.22 -2.74
CA PHE A 428 8.80 20.00 -2.39
C PHE A 428 10.03 19.38 -3.01
N SER A 429 10.85 20.24 -3.61
CA SER A 429 12.17 19.88 -4.11
C SER A 429 12.99 19.22 -2.99
N GLN A 430 13.40 17.96 -3.13
CA GLN A 430 14.35 17.33 -2.21
C GLN A 430 15.77 17.85 -2.48
N TYR A 431 16.08 18.04 -3.76
CA TYR A 431 17.33 18.55 -4.29
C TYR A 431 17.04 19.66 -5.28
N GLY A 432 17.97 20.61 -5.41
CA GLY A 432 17.80 21.71 -6.35
C GLY A 432 17.63 21.20 -7.79
N VAL A 433 16.80 21.90 -8.57
CA VAL A 433 16.55 21.60 -10.00
C VAL A 433 16.99 22.81 -10.80
N LYS A 434 17.85 22.63 -11.82
CA LYS A 434 18.31 23.74 -12.66
C LYS A 434 17.24 24.18 -13.62
N PHE A 435 17.31 25.43 -14.09
CA PHE A 435 16.45 25.96 -15.13
C PHE A 435 16.36 25.03 -16.35
N ASN A 436 15.13 24.78 -16.82
CA ASN A 436 14.80 23.92 -17.96
C ASN A 436 15.11 22.42 -17.78
N ASP A 437 15.52 21.99 -16.59
CA ASP A 437 15.60 20.56 -16.25
C ASP A 437 14.22 19.99 -15.90
N ILE A 438 14.09 18.68 -16.09
CA ILE A 438 12.89 17.93 -15.73
C ILE A 438 12.83 17.84 -14.20
N VAL A 439 11.80 18.45 -13.62
CA VAL A 439 11.47 18.29 -12.19
C VAL A 439 10.95 16.88 -11.95
N VAL A 440 10.04 16.39 -12.79
CA VAL A 440 9.51 15.02 -12.66
C VAL A 440 8.98 14.53 -14.01
N PRO A 441 9.39 13.34 -14.49
CA PRO A 441 8.72 12.71 -15.62
C PRO A 441 7.35 12.20 -15.17
N SER A 442 6.36 12.30 -16.05
CA SER A 442 4.97 12.00 -15.71
C SER A 442 4.31 11.14 -16.79
N PRO A 443 4.59 9.82 -16.83
CA PRO A 443 3.66 8.88 -17.46
C PRO A 443 2.23 9.14 -16.98
N VAL A 444 1.25 9.11 -17.88
CA VAL A 444 -0.15 9.40 -17.53
C VAL A 444 -1.11 8.28 -17.96
N LEU A 445 -2.11 8.04 -17.12
CA LEU A 445 -3.29 7.24 -17.42
C LEU A 445 -4.33 8.11 -18.11
N HIS A 446 -4.93 7.60 -19.19
CA HIS A 446 -5.94 8.33 -19.94
C HIS A 446 -7.36 7.96 -19.49
N VAL A 447 -8.23 8.96 -19.38
CA VAL A 447 -9.69 8.80 -19.23
C VAL A 447 -10.34 9.58 -20.35
N THR A 448 -10.77 8.91 -21.41
CA THR A 448 -11.32 9.55 -22.62
C THR A 448 -12.66 10.25 -22.37
N ASN A 449 -13.40 9.84 -21.34
CA ASN A 449 -14.67 10.44 -20.95
C ASN A 449 -14.72 10.71 -19.44
N LYS A 450 -14.41 11.94 -19.02
CA LYS A 450 -14.41 12.33 -17.60
C LYS A 450 -15.72 12.09 -16.86
N GLU A 451 -16.87 12.03 -17.53
CA GLU A 451 -18.17 11.75 -16.88
C GLU A 451 -18.22 10.34 -16.24
N THR A 452 -17.30 9.46 -16.60
CA THR A 452 -17.12 8.16 -15.95
C THR A 452 -16.59 8.30 -14.51
N LEU A 453 -16.13 9.49 -14.11
CA LEU A 453 -15.73 9.80 -12.74
C LEU A 453 -16.88 10.35 -11.88
N MET A 454 -18.10 10.49 -12.43
CA MET A 454 -19.27 10.90 -11.64
C MET A 454 -19.58 9.85 -10.56
N LEU A 455 -19.84 10.30 -9.33
CA LEU A 455 -20.21 9.50 -8.18
C LEU A 455 -21.73 9.57 -7.95
N TYR A 456 -22.30 8.49 -7.42
CA TYR A 456 -23.73 8.39 -7.16
C TYR A 456 -23.97 7.95 -5.71
N ARG A 457 -25.05 8.45 -5.10
CA ARG A 457 -25.45 8.12 -3.73
C ARG A 457 -25.87 6.66 -3.71
N ARG A 458 -25.07 5.86 -3.03
CA ARG A 458 -25.26 4.40 -3.01
C ARG A 458 -25.77 3.84 -1.69
N GLY A 459 -25.84 4.67 -0.66
CA GLY A 459 -26.42 4.24 0.61
C GLY A 459 -27.79 3.62 0.34
N ILE A 460 -27.89 2.29 0.44
CA ILE A 460 -29.13 1.52 0.39
C ILE A 460 -29.70 1.29 -1.04
N VAL A 461 -28.94 0.70 -1.96
CA VAL A 461 -29.59 -0.15 -2.98
C VAL A 461 -30.03 -1.47 -2.32
N GLU A 462 -30.96 -1.39 -1.36
CA GLU A 462 -32.01 -2.41 -1.32
C GLU A 462 -32.69 -2.37 -2.70
N ASN A 463 -33.15 -3.51 -3.22
CA ASN A 463 -33.76 -3.60 -4.55
C ASN A 463 -34.83 -2.51 -4.84
N LYS A 464 -35.38 -1.86 -3.82
CA LYS A 464 -36.39 -0.80 -3.90
C LYS A 464 -35.90 0.52 -4.52
N GLU A 465 -34.67 0.95 -4.27
CA GLU A 465 -34.17 2.23 -4.83
C GLU A 465 -33.54 2.08 -6.22
N LEU A 466 -33.20 0.85 -6.62
CA LEU A 466 -32.60 0.59 -7.93
C LEU A 466 -33.50 1.02 -9.08
N ASP A 467 -34.80 0.83 -8.94
CA ASP A 467 -35.76 1.23 -9.99
C ASP A 467 -35.89 2.75 -10.08
N SER A 468 -35.85 3.45 -8.95
CA SER A 468 -35.80 4.92 -8.92
C SER A 468 -34.51 5.42 -9.58
N PHE A 469 -33.37 4.83 -9.23
CA PHE A 469 -32.07 5.17 -9.84
C PHE A 469 -32.04 4.93 -11.35
N LYS A 470 -32.60 3.81 -11.83
CA LYS A 470 -32.67 3.53 -13.26
C LYS A 470 -33.57 4.51 -14.01
N LYS A 471 -34.62 5.02 -13.36
CA LYS A 471 -35.55 6.00 -13.93
C LYS A 471 -34.95 7.41 -13.95
N ASP A 472 -34.27 7.79 -12.88
CA ASP A 472 -33.66 9.11 -12.69
C ASP A 472 -32.31 8.96 -11.99
N PRO A 473 -31.22 8.68 -12.74
CA PRO A 473 -29.88 8.59 -12.15
C PRO A 473 -29.35 9.95 -11.69
N ASP A 474 -29.90 11.05 -12.22
CA ASP A 474 -29.42 12.39 -11.95
C ASP A 474 -29.79 12.83 -10.53
N SER A 475 -30.95 12.42 -10.01
CA SER A 475 -31.34 12.65 -8.61
C SER A 475 -30.41 11.99 -7.59
N PHE A 476 -29.55 11.06 -8.02
CA PHE A 476 -28.59 10.36 -7.18
C PHE A 476 -27.15 10.86 -7.35
N LYS A 477 -26.87 11.85 -8.23
CA LYS A 477 -25.51 12.38 -8.40
C LYS A 477 -25.02 13.01 -7.09
N LEU A 478 -23.83 12.59 -6.65
CA LEU A 478 -23.13 13.22 -5.51
C LEU A 478 -22.16 14.29 -5.95
N GLY A 479 -21.55 14.12 -7.12
CA GLY A 479 -20.47 14.98 -7.62
C GLY A 479 -19.41 14.15 -8.34
N MET A 480 -18.30 14.79 -8.69
CA MET A 480 -17.19 14.13 -9.37
C MET A 480 -16.22 13.49 -8.37
N SER A 481 -15.59 12.39 -8.77
CA SER A 481 -14.51 11.75 -8.00
C SER A 481 -13.36 12.72 -7.73
N LEU A 482 -12.73 12.57 -6.57
CA LEU A 482 -11.55 13.33 -6.17
C LEU A 482 -10.41 13.21 -7.19
N LEU A 483 -10.30 12.07 -7.89
CA LEU A 483 -9.30 11.85 -8.94
C LEU A 483 -9.29 12.98 -9.98
N LEU A 484 -10.44 13.61 -10.26
CA LEU A 484 -10.53 14.71 -11.21
C LEU A 484 -9.52 15.83 -10.91
N ASN A 485 -9.32 16.17 -9.64
CA ASN A 485 -8.45 17.27 -9.21
C ASN A 485 -6.97 17.03 -9.47
N TYR A 486 -6.61 15.78 -9.75
CA TYR A 486 -5.22 15.38 -9.98
C TYR A 486 -4.94 15.00 -11.42
N CYS A 487 -5.91 15.17 -12.33
CA CYS A 487 -5.70 14.89 -13.75
C CYS A 487 -5.65 16.19 -14.56
N PHE A 488 -4.80 16.21 -15.57
CA PHE A 488 -4.80 17.24 -16.58
C PHE A 488 -6.00 17.08 -17.52
N GLY A 489 -6.68 18.17 -17.84
CA GLY A 489 -7.83 18.18 -18.74
C GLY A 489 -7.93 19.48 -19.54
N HIS A 490 -8.78 19.48 -20.56
CA HIS A 490 -9.05 20.68 -21.37
C HIS A 490 -10.56 20.94 -21.40
N SER A 491 -10.97 22.22 -21.34
CA SER A 491 -12.38 22.61 -21.30
C SER A 491 -13.17 22.12 -22.52
N GLU A 492 -12.54 22.16 -23.70
CA GLU A 492 -13.09 21.66 -24.98
C GLU A 492 -13.00 20.12 -25.15
N SER A 493 -12.59 19.36 -24.13
CA SER A 493 -12.43 17.90 -24.23
C SER A 493 -13.08 17.14 -23.08
N SER A 494 -13.49 15.91 -23.35
CA SER A 494 -13.85 14.93 -22.31
C SER A 494 -12.64 14.16 -21.76
N MET A 495 -11.47 14.27 -22.40
CA MET A 495 -10.28 13.53 -22.02
C MET A 495 -9.59 14.10 -20.77
N LEU A 496 -9.13 13.21 -19.90
CA LEU A 496 -8.21 13.49 -18.81
C LEU A 496 -6.92 12.69 -18.96
N MET A 497 -5.83 13.23 -18.42
CA MET A 497 -4.51 12.62 -18.32
C MET A 497 -4.07 12.67 -16.86
N CYS A 498 -4.16 11.54 -16.16
CA CYS A 498 -3.87 11.43 -14.74
C CYS A 498 -2.43 10.94 -14.55
N PRO A 499 -1.51 11.75 -13.98
CA PRO A 499 -0.13 11.34 -13.74
C PRO A 499 -0.01 10.08 -12.89
N MET A 500 1.13 9.42 -13.04
CA MET A 500 1.50 8.23 -12.27
C MET A 500 2.71 8.49 -11.37
N THR A 501 3.09 9.74 -11.16
CA THR A 501 4.29 10.12 -10.41
C THR A 501 3.97 11.19 -9.38
N SER A 502 4.99 11.65 -8.65
CA SER A 502 4.91 12.74 -7.68
C SER A 502 4.48 14.09 -8.28
N ALA A 503 4.31 14.20 -9.60
CA ALA A 503 3.68 15.34 -10.26
C ALA A 503 2.30 15.72 -9.67
N MET A 504 1.59 14.77 -9.07
CA MET A 504 0.28 14.99 -8.43
C MET A 504 0.36 15.76 -7.11
N LEU A 505 1.55 15.97 -6.56
CA LEU A 505 1.77 16.81 -5.38
C LEU A 505 1.87 18.30 -5.73
N ILE A 506 2.07 18.65 -7.01
CA ILE A 506 2.40 20.01 -7.42
C ILE A 506 1.13 20.86 -7.44
N ASN A 507 1.08 21.89 -6.59
CA ASN A 507 -0.07 22.78 -6.48
C ASN A 507 -0.10 23.89 -7.54
N HIS A 508 -1.24 24.57 -7.60
CA HIS A 508 -1.44 25.72 -8.46
C HIS A 508 -0.63 26.94 -7.98
N CYS A 509 -0.01 27.64 -8.92
CA CYS A 509 0.27 29.08 -8.80
C CYS A 509 0.31 29.70 -10.19
N SER A 510 -0.04 30.98 -10.31
CA SER A 510 0.10 31.70 -11.58
C SER A 510 0.68 33.09 -11.39
N ASN A 511 1.15 33.67 -12.50
CA ASN A 511 1.51 35.09 -12.55
C ASN A 511 0.30 36.02 -12.41
N ARG A 512 -0.92 35.50 -12.56
CA ARG A 512 -2.18 36.26 -12.46
C ARG A 512 -2.59 36.45 -11.00
N THR A 513 -2.53 35.37 -10.20
CA THR A 513 -2.95 35.38 -8.79
C THR A 513 -1.80 35.62 -7.81
N LYS A 514 -0.56 35.24 -8.16
CA LYS A 514 0.68 35.43 -7.37
C LYS A 514 0.64 34.89 -5.93
N GLU A 515 -0.14 33.84 -5.72
CA GLU A 515 -0.40 33.22 -4.41
C GLU A 515 0.89 32.64 -3.79
N CYS A 516 1.79 32.12 -4.63
CA CYS A 516 3.10 31.60 -4.24
C CYS A 516 4.20 32.68 -4.20
N GLY A 517 3.81 33.97 -4.24
CA GLY A 517 4.73 35.11 -4.18
C GLY A 517 5.07 35.72 -5.55
N PRO A 518 5.96 36.74 -5.57
CA PRO A 518 6.15 37.61 -6.72
C PRO A 518 6.82 36.95 -7.93
N LYS A 519 7.48 35.80 -7.72
CA LYS A 519 8.17 35.05 -8.79
C LYS A 519 7.20 34.20 -9.63
N GLY A 520 5.96 34.00 -9.16
CA GLY A 520 5.00 33.13 -9.83
C GLY A 520 5.40 31.65 -9.83
N PRO A 521 4.79 30.83 -10.71
CA PRO A 521 5.10 29.41 -10.82
C PRO A 521 6.57 29.20 -11.21
N ASN A 522 7.18 28.17 -10.64
CA ASN A 522 8.58 27.82 -10.87
C ASN A 522 8.75 26.60 -11.78
N ALA A 523 7.65 26.01 -12.26
CA ALA A 523 7.65 24.95 -13.25
C ALA A 523 6.47 25.07 -14.24
N GLU A 524 6.54 24.33 -15.34
CA GLU A 524 5.46 24.17 -16.31
C GLU A 524 5.32 22.71 -16.79
N VAL A 525 4.15 22.38 -17.33
CA VAL A 525 3.89 21.08 -17.96
C VAL A 525 4.15 21.14 -19.46
N ARG A 526 4.82 20.11 -19.99
CA ARG A 526 4.96 19.88 -21.44
C ARG A 526 4.82 18.41 -21.80
N TRP A 527 4.69 18.13 -23.10
CA TRP A 527 4.84 16.77 -23.61
C TRP A 527 6.27 16.25 -23.42
N SER A 528 6.44 14.93 -23.33
CA SER A 528 7.76 14.32 -23.24
C SER A 528 8.70 14.82 -24.35
N SER A 529 9.95 15.11 -23.97
CA SER A 529 10.99 15.69 -24.81
C SER A 529 11.62 14.69 -25.80
N GLY A 530 11.20 13.41 -25.76
CA GLY A 530 11.64 12.38 -26.68
C GLY A 530 11.98 11.04 -26.04
N TRP A 531 12.09 10.97 -24.70
CA TRP A 531 12.35 9.71 -24.00
C TRP A 531 11.22 8.69 -24.22
N ASP A 532 9.95 9.13 -24.19
CA ASP A 532 8.81 8.29 -24.55
C ASP A 532 8.41 8.50 -26.03
N ILE A 533 9.12 7.82 -26.93
CA ILE A 533 8.87 7.90 -28.38
C ILE A 533 7.45 7.44 -28.72
N ALA A 534 6.95 6.40 -28.06
CA ALA A 534 5.61 5.87 -28.30
C ALA A 534 4.53 6.92 -28.01
N SER A 535 4.72 7.74 -26.96
CA SER A 535 3.82 8.86 -26.67
C SER A 535 3.70 9.86 -27.83
N HIS A 536 4.71 10.00 -28.70
CA HIS A 536 4.61 10.87 -29.87
C HIS A 536 3.60 10.34 -30.89
N GLU A 537 3.60 9.04 -31.16
CA GLU A 537 2.70 8.42 -32.14
C GLU A 537 1.24 8.46 -31.68
N TRP A 538 1.00 8.26 -30.38
CA TRP A 538 -0.33 8.27 -29.79
C TRP A 538 -1.00 9.63 -29.82
N ARG A 539 -0.24 10.73 -29.81
CA ARG A 539 -0.78 12.10 -29.90
C ARG A 539 -1.59 12.33 -31.18
N ASN A 540 -1.29 11.60 -32.25
CA ASN A 540 -1.98 11.72 -33.53
C ASN A 540 -3.20 10.79 -33.67
N LYS A 541 -3.50 9.96 -32.66
CA LYS A 541 -4.65 9.04 -32.68
C LYS A 541 -5.93 9.76 -32.22
N SER A 542 -7.08 9.25 -32.65
CA SER A 542 -8.39 9.74 -32.22
C SER A 542 -8.77 9.18 -30.84
N LEU A 543 -9.69 9.85 -30.13
CA LEU A 543 -10.16 9.39 -28.81
C LEU A 543 -10.71 7.94 -28.82
N PRO A 544 -11.50 7.49 -29.81
CA PRO A 544 -11.96 6.09 -29.84
C PRO A 544 -10.81 5.08 -29.92
N VAL A 545 -9.76 5.38 -30.70
CA VAL A 545 -8.59 4.50 -30.83
C VAL A 545 -7.80 4.46 -29.52
N ILE A 546 -7.70 5.60 -28.83
CA ILE A 546 -7.08 5.69 -27.50
C ILE A 546 -7.87 4.86 -26.48
N ASP A 547 -9.18 4.99 -26.45
CA ASP A 547 -10.07 4.32 -25.47
C ASP A 547 -10.01 2.79 -25.53
N ASP A 548 -9.78 2.25 -26.72
CA ASP A 548 -9.68 0.81 -26.96
C ASP A 548 -8.29 0.24 -26.67
N HIS A 549 -7.32 1.08 -26.31
CA HIS A 549 -5.96 0.64 -25.97
C HIS A 549 -5.84 0.22 -24.49
N ASN A 550 -5.04 -0.83 -24.24
CA ASN A 550 -4.74 -1.31 -22.90
C ASN A 550 -3.42 -0.71 -22.40
N GLY A 551 -3.44 -0.09 -21.23
CA GLY A 551 -2.27 0.47 -20.55
C GLY A 551 -2.02 1.95 -20.83
N ARG A 552 -0.89 2.45 -20.33
CA ARG A 552 -0.45 3.83 -20.52
C ARG A 552 0.08 4.04 -21.94
N ILE A 553 -0.15 5.22 -22.49
CA ILE A 553 0.28 5.58 -23.87
C ILE A 553 0.84 7.00 -23.99
N PHE A 554 0.75 7.80 -22.93
CA PHE A 554 1.19 9.19 -22.94
C PHE A 554 2.17 9.43 -21.81
N SER A 555 3.09 10.35 -22.05
CA SER A 555 3.99 10.87 -21.05
C SER A 555 4.11 12.39 -21.15
N LEU A 556 4.04 13.02 -19.99
CA LEU A 556 4.28 14.44 -19.77
C LEU A 556 5.61 14.63 -19.02
N GLU A 557 6.07 15.85 -18.97
CA GLU A 557 7.15 16.30 -18.11
C GLU A 557 6.73 17.56 -17.38
N ILE A 558 7.13 17.67 -16.12
CA ILE A 558 7.14 18.94 -15.41
C ILE A 558 8.57 19.46 -15.46
N VAL A 559 8.74 20.69 -15.94
CA VAL A 559 10.06 21.29 -16.22
C VAL A 559 10.17 22.62 -15.51
N SER A 560 11.34 22.90 -14.95
CA SER A 560 11.56 24.11 -14.19
C SER A 560 11.61 25.34 -15.11
N LEU A 561 11.02 26.45 -14.64
CA LEU A 561 11.05 27.76 -15.29
C LEU A 561 12.20 28.65 -14.79
N ARG A 562 12.92 28.18 -13.76
CA ARG A 562 14.11 28.77 -13.16
C ARG A 562 14.80 27.73 -12.28
N ASP A 563 15.96 28.05 -11.74
CA ASP A 563 16.54 27.25 -10.66
C ASP A 563 15.54 27.18 -9.47
N ILE A 564 15.29 25.96 -9.00
CA ILE A 564 14.48 25.63 -7.83
C ILE A 564 15.44 25.20 -6.73
N ALA A 565 15.37 25.83 -5.57
CA ALA A 565 16.25 25.50 -4.44
C ALA A 565 15.79 24.20 -3.74
N PRO A 566 16.71 23.46 -3.08
CA PRO A 566 16.32 22.40 -2.17
C PRO A 566 15.29 22.90 -1.15
N ASN A 567 14.30 22.07 -0.87
CA ASN A 567 13.16 22.34 0.01
C ASN A 567 12.24 23.49 -0.44
N GLU A 568 12.33 23.94 -1.69
CA GLU A 568 11.36 24.86 -2.29
C GLU A 568 10.12 24.08 -2.78
N GLU A 569 8.92 24.61 -2.53
CA GLU A 569 7.69 24.04 -3.09
C GLU A 569 7.63 24.30 -4.60
N VAL A 570 7.26 23.29 -5.36
CA VAL A 570 7.09 23.39 -6.81
C VAL A 570 5.64 23.72 -7.13
N PHE A 571 5.45 24.68 -8.04
CA PHE A 571 4.15 25.14 -8.49
C PHE A 571 4.08 25.20 -10.02
N ILE A 572 2.90 24.90 -10.55
CA ILE A 572 2.57 25.07 -11.97
C ILE A 572 1.31 25.91 -12.14
N ASP A 573 1.16 26.55 -13.31
CA ASP A 573 -0.07 27.25 -13.67
C ASP A 573 -1.14 26.22 -14.13
N TYR A 574 -2.23 26.11 -13.36
CA TYR A 574 -3.36 25.22 -13.68
C TYR A 574 -4.30 25.86 -14.71
N GLY A 575 -4.05 27.11 -15.12
CA GLY A 575 -4.80 27.83 -16.13
C GLY A 575 -5.98 28.64 -15.59
N ILE A 576 -6.38 29.65 -16.38
CA ILE A 576 -7.41 30.63 -16.03
C ILE A 576 -8.80 30.01 -15.77
N GLU A 577 -9.12 28.91 -16.43
CA GLU A 577 -10.42 28.24 -16.24
C GLU A 577 -10.50 27.53 -14.89
N TRP A 578 -9.36 27.00 -14.40
CA TRP A 578 -9.27 26.47 -13.03
C TRP A 578 -9.41 27.60 -12.01
N GLU A 579 -8.71 28.73 -12.21
CA GLU A 579 -8.79 29.90 -11.32
C GLU A 579 -10.22 30.43 -11.21
N LYS A 580 -10.91 30.62 -12.34
CA LYS A 580 -12.32 31.04 -12.35
C LYS A 580 -13.21 30.06 -11.57
N ALA A 581 -12.98 28.75 -11.74
CA ALA A 581 -13.73 27.72 -11.03
C ALA A 581 -13.44 27.75 -9.52
N TRP A 582 -12.17 27.91 -9.12
CA TRP A 582 -11.77 28.02 -7.73
C TRP A 582 -12.33 29.29 -7.08
N ASP A 583 -12.22 30.45 -7.73
CA ASP A 583 -12.76 31.70 -7.26
C ASP A 583 -14.28 31.64 -7.07
N LYS A 584 -14.99 31.00 -8.02
CA LYS A 584 -16.42 30.75 -7.90
C LYS A 584 -16.71 29.85 -6.70
N HIS A 585 -15.98 28.74 -6.57
CA HIS A 585 -16.12 27.82 -5.44
C HIS A 585 -15.90 28.52 -4.11
N VAL A 586 -14.83 29.30 -3.94
CA VAL A 586 -14.53 30.03 -2.71
C VAL A 586 -15.66 31.01 -2.35
N ARG A 587 -16.22 31.72 -3.33
CA ARG A 587 -17.36 32.64 -3.12
C ARG A 587 -18.65 31.93 -2.72
N GLU A 588 -18.90 30.75 -3.30
CA GLU A 588 -20.13 29.97 -3.11
C GLU A 588 -20.01 28.92 -1.99
N TRP A 589 -18.81 28.71 -1.45
CA TRP A 589 -18.52 27.66 -0.48
C TRP A 589 -19.33 27.84 0.79
N GLN A 590 -20.05 26.78 1.15
CA GLN A 590 -20.77 26.69 2.41
C GLN A 590 -20.15 25.56 3.21
N PRO A 591 -19.51 25.85 4.35
CA PRO A 591 -18.92 24.80 5.16
C PRO A 591 -20.00 23.85 5.67
N PRO A 592 -19.66 22.57 5.90
CA PRO A 592 -20.61 21.62 6.49
C PRO A 592 -21.09 22.12 7.85
N LYS A 593 -22.30 21.69 8.25
CA LYS A 593 -22.88 22.08 9.54
C LYS A 593 -21.87 21.86 10.67
N LYS A 594 -21.68 22.88 11.51
CA LYS A 594 -20.76 22.80 12.64
C LYS A 594 -21.12 21.60 13.51
N VAL A 595 -20.15 20.73 13.71
CA VAL A 595 -20.23 19.60 14.64
C VAL A 595 -19.68 20.11 15.98
N PRO A 596 -20.48 20.10 17.06
CA PRO A 596 -19.98 20.40 18.40
C PRO A 596 -18.84 19.44 18.75
N ASN A 597 -17.76 19.95 19.34
CA ASN A 597 -16.58 19.17 19.72
C ASN A 597 -15.95 18.39 18.56
N PHE A 598 -15.99 18.94 17.34
CA PHE A 598 -15.33 18.34 16.19
C PHE A 598 -13.85 18.06 16.50
N ILE A 599 -13.44 16.83 16.19
CA ILE A 599 -12.06 16.37 16.26
C ILE A 599 -11.80 15.52 15.02
N THR A 600 -10.61 15.68 14.44
CA THR A 600 -10.17 14.90 13.27
C THR A 600 -9.83 13.47 13.71
N ALA A 601 -9.88 12.51 12.79
CA ALA A 601 -9.46 11.14 13.09
C ALA A 601 -7.99 11.10 13.48
N LYS A 602 -7.11 11.84 12.78
CA LYS A 602 -5.69 11.93 13.14
C LYS A 602 -5.50 12.45 14.56
N GLU A 603 -6.13 13.57 14.89
CA GLU A 603 -6.02 14.14 16.24
C GLU A 603 -6.57 13.16 17.27
N ALA A 604 -7.71 12.52 16.97
CA ALA A 604 -8.33 11.58 17.88
C ALA A 604 -7.40 10.40 18.24
N ASN A 605 -6.66 9.91 17.25
CA ASN A 605 -5.68 8.83 17.43
C ASN A 605 -4.37 9.29 18.09
N GLN A 606 -4.02 10.58 18.02
CA GLN A 606 -2.79 11.11 18.62
C GLN A 606 -2.95 11.50 20.09
N ARG A 607 -4.16 11.83 20.57
CA ARG A 607 -4.36 12.23 21.96
C ARG A 607 -4.19 11.06 22.93
N LYS A 608 -3.30 11.24 23.93
CA LYS A 608 -3.21 10.36 25.10
C LYS A 608 -4.30 10.73 26.12
N GLY A 609 -5.48 10.14 26.04
CA GLY A 609 -6.54 10.34 27.05
C GLY A 609 -7.93 10.71 26.50
N PRO A 610 -8.73 11.52 27.20
CA PRO A 610 -10.18 11.37 27.36
C PRO A 610 -11.09 11.81 26.19
N ILE A 611 -10.69 11.67 24.92
CA ILE A 611 -11.70 11.70 23.82
C ILE A 611 -12.76 10.61 24.06
N ILE A 612 -12.33 9.53 24.69
CA ILE A 612 -13.17 8.40 25.07
C ILE A 612 -14.36 8.84 25.93
N ASN A 613 -14.23 9.87 26.78
CA ASN A 613 -15.35 10.28 27.63
C ASN A 613 -16.55 10.79 26.83
N ASP A 614 -16.32 11.50 25.73
CA ASP A 614 -17.39 11.98 24.85
C ASP A 614 -17.98 10.85 23.99
N LEU A 615 -17.30 9.70 23.93
CA LEU A 615 -17.71 8.51 23.17
C LEU A 615 -18.16 7.34 24.07
N ILE A 616 -18.17 7.53 25.40
CA ILE A 616 -18.67 6.56 26.38
C ILE A 616 -20.18 6.71 26.50
N SER A 617 -20.92 5.64 26.24
CA SER A 617 -22.39 5.66 26.41
C SER A 617 -22.83 5.63 27.88
N GLY A 618 -22.05 4.99 28.76
CA GLY A 618 -22.42 4.70 30.15
C GLY A 618 -23.53 3.65 30.29
N ASP A 619 -24.02 3.08 29.19
CA ASP A 619 -25.13 2.12 29.14
C ASP A 619 -24.78 1.01 28.13
N LEU A 620 -24.72 -0.25 28.60
CA LEU A 620 -24.36 -1.41 27.77
C LEU A 620 -25.32 -1.65 26.59
N ARG A 621 -26.49 -1.00 26.59
CA ARG A 621 -27.52 -1.11 25.54
C ARG A 621 -27.42 0.01 24.51
N LYS A 622 -26.77 1.13 24.82
CA LYS A 622 -26.69 2.32 23.97
C LYS A 622 -25.29 2.48 23.37
N THR A 623 -25.25 3.04 22.18
CA THR A 623 -24.04 3.42 21.48
C THR A 623 -24.03 4.94 21.32
N VAL A 624 -22.88 5.58 21.51
CA VAL A 624 -22.71 6.98 21.12
C VAL A 624 -22.41 7.02 19.61
N ASP A 625 -23.15 7.83 18.87
CA ASP A 625 -22.88 8.07 17.45
C ASP A 625 -22.22 9.44 17.29
N HIS A 626 -20.95 9.45 16.90
CA HIS A 626 -20.27 10.69 16.55
C HIS A 626 -20.56 11.00 15.07
N PRO A 627 -20.90 12.26 14.71
CA PRO A 627 -21.33 12.58 13.35
C PRO A 627 -20.22 12.43 12.30
N TYR A 628 -18.94 12.42 12.71
CA TYR A 628 -17.79 12.32 11.80
C TYR A 628 -16.93 11.08 12.01
N LEU A 629 -16.93 10.51 13.21
CA LEU A 629 -15.99 9.45 13.60
C LEU A 629 -16.76 8.21 14.00
N PHE A 630 -16.15 7.06 13.84
CA PHE A 630 -16.56 5.85 14.54
C PHE A 630 -15.32 5.19 15.15
N THR A 631 -15.57 4.37 16.16
CA THR A 631 -14.51 3.62 16.84
C THR A 631 -14.36 2.25 16.21
N GLY A 632 -13.13 1.87 15.85
CA GLY A 632 -12.78 0.51 15.50
C GLY A 632 -11.89 -0.10 16.58
N CYS A 633 -12.15 -1.36 16.93
CA CYS A 633 -11.43 -2.09 17.96
C CYS A 633 -10.78 -3.32 17.34
N GLN A 634 -9.53 -3.60 17.71
CA GLN A 634 -8.85 -4.84 17.32
C GLN A 634 -9.65 -6.07 17.76
N TYR A 635 -10.06 -6.89 16.80
CA TYR A 635 -10.92 -8.02 17.04
C TYR A 635 -10.68 -9.13 16.02
N ASP A 636 -10.42 -10.33 16.55
CA ASP A 636 -10.37 -11.55 15.75
C ASP A 636 -11.56 -12.45 16.09
N ALA A 637 -12.41 -12.66 15.09
CA ALA A 637 -13.57 -13.53 15.20
C ALA A 637 -13.20 -15.02 15.37
N TRP A 638 -12.00 -15.45 14.97
CA TRP A 638 -11.57 -16.85 15.08
C TRP A 638 -11.42 -17.30 16.53
N ASN A 639 -10.98 -16.40 17.41
CA ASN A 639 -10.84 -16.69 18.85
C ASN A 639 -12.19 -16.88 19.56
N ASP A 640 -13.28 -16.42 18.96
CA ASP A 640 -14.62 -16.39 19.59
C ASP A 640 -15.50 -17.60 19.21
N VAL A 641 -15.03 -18.47 18.32
CA VAL A 641 -15.77 -19.66 17.85
C VAL A 641 -15.96 -20.69 18.97
N TYR A 642 -15.24 -20.59 20.09
CA TYR A 642 -15.25 -21.60 21.17
C TYR A 642 -16.21 -21.31 22.33
N ASN A 643 -16.88 -20.15 22.39
CA ASN A 643 -17.84 -19.78 23.47
C ASN A 643 -19.29 -19.65 22.97
N ILE A 644 -19.78 -20.69 22.29
CA ILE A 644 -21.08 -20.67 21.58
C ILE A 644 -22.30 -20.64 22.53
N GLY A 645 -22.17 -21.14 23.76
CA GLY A 645 -23.31 -21.41 24.65
C GLY A 645 -24.16 -20.19 25.03
N ASN A 646 -23.54 -19.01 25.17
CA ASN A 646 -24.25 -17.80 25.59
C ASN A 646 -24.86 -17.03 24.43
N TYR A 647 -24.41 -17.25 23.20
CA TYR A 647 -24.90 -16.54 22.02
C TYR A 647 -25.99 -17.33 21.30
N THR A 648 -27.07 -17.67 22.01
CA THR A 648 -28.18 -18.47 21.47
C THR A 648 -29.42 -17.63 21.15
N LYS A 649 -30.26 -18.11 20.21
CA LYS A 649 -31.53 -17.45 19.81
C LYS A 649 -32.48 -17.19 21.00
N LYS A 650 -32.36 -17.96 22.08
CA LYS A 650 -33.14 -17.80 23.32
C LYS A 650 -33.05 -16.38 23.90
N TRP A 651 -31.91 -15.72 23.73
CA TRP A 651 -31.62 -14.41 24.31
C TRP A 651 -31.96 -13.22 23.41
N LYS A 652 -32.38 -13.49 22.16
CA LYS A 652 -32.78 -12.47 21.20
C LYS A 652 -33.78 -11.49 21.84
N ASN A 653 -33.46 -10.19 21.82
CA ASN A 653 -34.18 -9.09 22.49
C ASN A 653 -34.28 -9.15 24.02
N LYS A 654 -34.24 -10.31 24.67
CA LYS A 654 -34.34 -10.44 26.13
C LYS A 654 -33.19 -9.77 26.88
N TRP A 655 -31.99 -9.78 26.29
CA TRP A 655 -30.82 -9.14 26.90
C TRP A 655 -31.01 -7.63 27.11
N LYS A 656 -31.85 -6.96 26.30
CA LYS A 656 -32.14 -5.53 26.44
C LYS A 656 -32.89 -5.21 27.75
N MET A 657 -33.57 -6.20 28.34
CA MET A 657 -34.31 -6.06 29.61
C MET A 657 -33.49 -6.51 30.84
N MET A 658 -32.31 -7.10 30.64
CA MET A 658 -31.43 -7.51 31.73
C MET A 658 -30.79 -6.29 32.40
N SER A 659 -30.32 -6.40 33.64
CA SER A 659 -29.46 -5.37 34.27
C SER A 659 -28.04 -5.39 33.66
N ASP A 660 -27.25 -4.34 33.90
CA ASP A 660 -25.87 -4.26 33.39
C ASP A 660 -24.98 -5.36 33.95
N GLU A 661 -25.16 -5.70 35.23
CA GLU A 661 -24.50 -6.82 35.90
C GLU A 661 -24.85 -8.11 35.18
N LYS A 662 -26.15 -8.32 34.88
CA LYS A 662 -26.57 -9.56 34.25
C LYS A 662 -26.12 -9.68 32.80
N ILE A 663 -26.11 -8.57 32.05
CA ILE A 663 -25.53 -8.50 30.70
C ILE A 663 -24.06 -8.86 30.76
N SER A 664 -23.32 -8.28 31.71
CA SER A 664 -21.87 -8.51 31.87
C SER A 664 -21.59 -9.97 32.23
N GLU A 665 -22.30 -10.54 33.21
CA GLU A 665 -22.18 -11.97 33.57
C GLU A 665 -22.47 -12.92 32.39
N THR A 666 -23.40 -12.54 31.51
CA THR A 666 -23.88 -13.44 30.44
C THR A 666 -23.05 -13.31 29.16
N PHE A 667 -22.67 -12.08 28.77
CA PHE A 667 -22.11 -11.79 27.44
C PHE A 667 -20.71 -11.17 27.46
N ALA A 668 -20.19 -10.76 28.62
CA ALA A 668 -18.85 -10.21 28.68
C ALA A 668 -17.79 -11.31 28.76
N SER A 669 -16.67 -11.08 28.11
CA SER A 669 -15.43 -11.81 28.37
C SER A 669 -14.27 -10.84 28.62
N PRO A 670 -13.13 -11.30 29.16
CA PRO A 670 -11.92 -10.51 29.19
C PRO A 670 -11.47 -10.13 27.77
N GLY A 671 -11.02 -8.88 27.63
CA GLY A 671 -10.52 -8.29 26.39
C GLY A 671 -9.03 -7.96 26.44
N ASP A 672 -8.34 -8.33 27.52
CA ASP A 672 -6.92 -8.08 27.79
C ASP A 672 -5.98 -8.77 26.79
N GLY A 673 -6.43 -9.84 26.14
CA GLY A 673 -5.67 -10.54 25.10
C GLY A 673 -5.72 -9.88 23.71
N PHE A 674 -6.58 -8.88 23.50
CA PHE A 674 -6.66 -8.14 22.23
C PHE A 674 -5.68 -6.95 22.27
N VAL A 675 -4.41 -7.24 22.46
CA VAL A 675 -3.31 -6.25 22.43
C VAL A 675 -2.50 -6.47 21.16
N TYR A 676 -1.97 -5.39 20.61
CA TYR A 676 -0.97 -5.46 19.56
C TYR A 676 0.25 -6.28 19.98
N ALA A 677 0.56 -7.33 19.21
CA ALA A 677 1.80 -8.08 19.36
C ALA A 677 2.97 -7.29 18.75
N GLY A 678 3.32 -6.13 19.31
CA GLY A 678 4.44 -5.32 18.82
C GLY A 678 4.60 -4.01 19.56
N ASN A 679 5.84 -3.54 19.67
CA ASN A 679 6.15 -2.20 20.21
C ASN A 679 5.76 -1.07 19.24
N GLU A 680 5.35 -1.40 18.02
CA GLU A 680 5.09 -0.44 16.93
C GLU A 680 3.64 0.08 16.91
N GLY A 681 2.77 -0.45 17.79
CA GLY A 681 1.39 0.03 17.92
C GLY A 681 0.57 -0.13 16.62
N TYR A 682 -0.22 0.89 16.28
CA TYR A 682 -1.11 0.90 15.11
C TYR A 682 -0.37 0.79 13.75
N VAL A 683 0.95 0.94 13.69
CA VAL A 683 1.70 1.04 12.42
C VAL A 683 1.73 -0.28 11.63
N ASP A 684 1.66 -1.44 12.30
CA ASP A 684 1.88 -2.77 11.70
C ASP A 684 0.63 -3.66 11.63
N HIS A 685 -0.57 -3.09 11.61
CA HIS A 685 -1.76 -3.91 11.70
C HIS A 685 -2.14 -4.59 10.37
N GLU A 686 -2.54 -5.85 10.45
CA GLU A 686 -3.21 -6.51 9.34
C GLU A 686 -4.55 -5.81 9.06
N GLU A 687 -4.80 -5.53 7.78
CA GLU A 687 -5.87 -4.66 7.25
C GLU A 687 -7.30 -4.99 7.75
N TYR A 688 -7.53 -6.16 8.34
CA TYR A 688 -8.85 -6.70 8.73
C TYR A 688 -9.06 -6.80 10.24
N SER A 689 -8.09 -6.34 11.02
CA SER A 689 -8.09 -6.54 12.46
C SER A 689 -9.05 -5.62 13.20
N HIS A 690 -9.47 -4.48 12.64
CA HIS A 690 -10.35 -3.53 13.34
C HIS A 690 -11.82 -3.74 12.98
N TRP A 691 -12.65 -3.99 13.97
CA TRP A 691 -14.10 -4.11 13.81
C TRP A 691 -14.77 -2.87 14.40
N PRO A 692 -15.85 -2.35 13.79
CA PRO A 692 -16.60 -1.26 14.42
C PRO A 692 -17.01 -1.65 15.84
N CYS A 693 -16.84 -0.75 16.79
CA CYS A 693 -17.13 -0.99 18.20
C CYS A 693 -17.71 0.26 18.86
N SER A 694 -18.29 0.09 20.05
CA SER A 694 -18.68 1.20 20.92
C SER A 694 -18.02 1.06 22.28
N ILE A 695 -17.56 2.17 22.82
CA ILE A 695 -17.01 2.22 24.17
C ILE A 695 -18.18 2.44 25.12
N LEU A 696 -18.40 1.49 26.03
CA LEU A 696 -19.57 1.49 26.90
C LEU A 696 -19.26 2.12 28.25
N LYS A 697 -18.07 1.85 28.80
CA LYS A 697 -17.68 2.29 30.14
C LYS A 697 -16.15 2.29 30.30
N SER A 698 -15.62 3.22 31.08
CA SER A 698 -14.23 3.17 31.59
C SER A 698 -14.12 2.22 32.78
N GLU A 699 -13.10 1.36 32.78
CA GLU A 699 -12.83 0.45 33.89
C GLU A 699 -12.04 1.13 35.01
N LYS A 700 -11.96 0.47 36.17
CA LYS A 700 -11.16 0.96 37.32
C LYS A 700 -9.68 1.10 36.98
N GLN A 701 -9.16 0.22 36.12
CA GLN A 701 -7.79 0.29 35.66
C GLN A 701 -7.67 1.36 34.56
N LYS A 702 -6.76 2.32 34.75
CA LYS A 702 -6.52 3.39 33.78
C LYS A 702 -6.18 2.82 32.40
N GLY A 703 -6.82 3.37 31.35
CA GLY A 703 -6.61 2.93 29.97
C GLY A 703 -7.29 1.59 29.63
N ARG A 704 -8.22 1.12 30.48
CA ARG A 704 -9.02 -0.08 30.23
C ARG A 704 -10.50 0.29 30.10
N TYR A 705 -11.18 -0.40 29.19
CA TYR A 705 -12.57 -0.10 28.85
C TYR A 705 -13.42 -1.38 28.75
N THR A 706 -14.72 -1.21 29.00
CA THR A 706 -15.74 -2.14 28.53
C THR A 706 -16.20 -1.69 27.15
N ILE A 707 -16.09 -2.55 26.14
CA ILE A 707 -16.50 -2.26 24.76
C ILE A 707 -17.54 -3.25 24.26
N ARG A 708 -18.31 -2.84 23.26
CA ARG A 708 -19.19 -3.70 22.44
C ARG A 708 -18.64 -3.79 21.02
N ILE A 709 -18.44 -5.01 20.53
CA ILE A 709 -18.06 -5.26 19.14
C ILE A 709 -19.33 -5.28 18.27
N HIS A 710 -19.28 -4.61 17.12
CA HIS A 710 -20.30 -4.63 16.09
C HIS A 710 -19.80 -5.40 14.87
N MET A 711 -20.74 -5.88 14.05
CA MET A 711 -20.39 -6.64 12.85
C MET A 711 -19.63 -5.76 11.86
N SER A 712 -18.47 -6.25 11.39
CA SER A 712 -17.70 -5.53 10.38
C SER A 712 -18.34 -5.70 9.00
N PRO A 713 -18.63 -4.60 8.27
CA PRO A 713 -19.14 -4.67 6.90
C PRO A 713 -18.07 -5.13 5.89
N LEU A 714 -16.81 -5.24 6.32
CA LEU A 714 -15.64 -5.41 5.47
C LEU A 714 -15.37 -6.85 4.98
N LYS A 715 -16.05 -7.86 5.52
CA LYS A 715 -15.87 -9.25 5.07
C LYS A 715 -16.78 -9.51 3.86
N GLY A 716 -16.23 -9.29 2.67
CA GLY A 716 -16.88 -9.52 1.37
C GLY A 716 -17.05 -10.99 0.95
N ALA A 717 -16.64 -11.94 1.79
CA ALA A 717 -17.10 -13.32 1.73
C ALA A 717 -18.10 -13.44 2.88
N GLU A 718 -19.35 -13.88 2.63
CA GLU A 718 -20.38 -14.09 3.65
C GLU A 718 -19.71 -14.49 4.97
N PRO A 719 -19.46 -13.53 5.88
CA PRO A 719 -18.81 -13.89 7.11
C PRO A 719 -19.79 -14.84 7.75
N SER A 720 -19.36 -16.08 8.03
CA SER A 720 -20.18 -17.03 8.77
C SER A 720 -20.74 -16.25 9.94
N GLU A 721 -22.01 -15.91 9.84
CA GLU A 721 -22.59 -14.84 10.64
C GLU A 721 -22.29 -15.20 12.09
N THR A 722 -21.54 -14.32 12.78
CA THR A 722 -21.08 -14.67 14.11
C THR A 722 -22.30 -15.06 14.94
N SER A 723 -22.17 -16.08 15.80
CA SER A 723 -23.33 -16.59 16.54
C SER A 723 -24.05 -15.48 17.30
N TRP A 724 -23.32 -14.45 17.76
CA TRP A 724 -23.91 -13.28 18.40
C TRP A 724 -24.66 -12.35 17.44
N ASN A 725 -24.14 -12.10 16.23
CA ASN A 725 -24.83 -11.27 15.23
C ASN A 725 -26.11 -11.96 14.75
N LYS A 726 -26.00 -13.26 14.40
CA LYS A 726 -27.12 -14.09 13.94
C LYS A 726 -28.27 -14.16 14.95
N ASN A 727 -27.94 -14.15 16.23
CA ASN A 727 -28.91 -14.21 17.32
C ASN A 727 -29.27 -12.83 17.90
N GLU A 728 -28.76 -11.74 17.33
CA GLU A 728 -28.97 -10.35 17.75
C GLU A 728 -28.70 -10.12 19.25
N VAL A 729 -27.58 -10.67 19.74
CA VAL A 729 -27.08 -10.51 21.11
C VAL A 729 -25.75 -9.75 21.10
N PRO A 730 -25.39 -9.03 22.18
CA PRO A 730 -24.21 -8.18 22.19
C PRO A 730 -22.94 -9.02 22.38
N ARG A 731 -21.84 -8.62 21.73
CA ARG A 731 -20.49 -9.11 22.04
C ARG A 731 -19.77 -8.08 22.91
N ILE A 732 -19.55 -8.39 24.18
CA ILE A 732 -18.95 -7.45 25.15
C ILE A 732 -17.56 -7.93 25.56
N LEU A 733 -16.60 -7.02 25.58
CA LEU A 733 -15.25 -7.24 26.09
C LEU A 733 -14.98 -6.27 27.24
N THR A 734 -14.50 -6.79 28.37
CA THR A 734 -14.11 -6.03 29.57
C THR A 734 -12.60 -5.95 29.68
N ASN A 735 -12.05 -5.01 30.46
CA ASN A 735 -10.60 -4.81 30.56
C ASN A 735 -9.90 -4.61 29.20
N TYR A 736 -10.60 -4.06 28.22
CA TYR A 736 -10.11 -3.89 26.86
C TYR A 736 -9.08 -2.75 26.81
N PRO A 737 -7.88 -2.97 26.25
CA PRO A 737 -6.79 -1.97 26.21
C PRO A 737 -7.12 -0.77 25.31
N GLN A 738 -6.73 0.44 25.73
CA GLN A 738 -6.89 1.67 24.95
C GLN A 738 -6.11 1.62 23.63
N GLU A 739 -4.91 1.07 23.65
CA GLU A 739 -4.00 0.98 22.51
C GLU A 739 -4.55 0.14 21.35
N SER A 740 -5.60 -0.65 21.61
CA SER A 740 -6.30 -1.46 20.60
C SER A 740 -7.60 -0.82 20.11
N ILE A 741 -7.84 0.44 20.50
CA ILE A 741 -8.97 1.27 20.06
C ILE A 741 -8.42 2.33 19.10
N HIS A 742 -8.99 2.39 17.90
CA HIS A 742 -8.65 3.38 16.89
C HIS A 742 -9.89 4.13 16.41
N TYR A 743 -9.71 5.38 15.99
CA TYR A 743 -10.77 6.23 15.46
C TYR A 743 -10.64 6.36 13.96
N PHE A 744 -11.76 6.19 13.28
CA PHE A 744 -11.85 6.26 11.83
C PHE A 744 -12.91 7.28 11.45
N VAL A 745 -12.78 7.86 10.26
CA VAL A 745 -13.86 8.68 9.70
C VAL A 745 -15.02 7.77 9.31
N LYS A 746 -16.23 8.16 9.69
CA LYS A 746 -17.46 7.41 9.41
C LYS A 746 -17.60 7.20 7.90
N PRO A 747 -18.05 6.02 7.45
CA PRO A 747 -18.29 5.77 6.03
C PRO A 747 -19.16 6.85 5.40
N SER A 748 -18.75 7.34 4.23
CA SER A 748 -19.37 8.45 3.49
C SER A 748 -19.37 9.81 4.20
N ALA A 749 -18.71 9.94 5.36
CA ALA A 749 -18.62 11.19 6.11
C ALA A 749 -17.28 11.91 5.88
N THR A 750 -16.37 11.32 5.09
CA THR A 750 -15.11 11.99 4.72
C THR A 750 -15.39 13.29 3.99
N ASP A 751 -14.53 14.28 4.20
CA ASP A 751 -14.65 15.56 3.50
C ASP A 751 -14.59 15.40 1.97
N GLN A 752 -13.86 14.37 1.53
CA GLN A 752 -13.70 14.00 0.12
C GLN A 752 -15.03 13.54 -0.51
N MET A 753 -16.04 13.22 0.30
CA MET A 753 -17.39 12.84 -0.13
C MET A 753 -18.43 13.97 0.03
N LEU A 754 -18.04 15.16 0.49
CA LEU A 754 -18.97 16.30 0.55
C LEU A 754 -19.40 16.71 -0.86
N PRO A 755 -20.72 16.92 -1.10
CA PRO A 755 -21.26 17.16 -2.44
C PRO A 755 -20.77 18.47 -3.08
N ASN A 756 -20.42 19.46 -2.26
CA ASN A 756 -19.98 20.77 -2.73
C ASN A 756 -18.46 20.94 -2.67
N SER A 757 -17.68 19.89 -2.40
CA SER A 757 -16.21 19.97 -2.42
C SER A 757 -15.72 20.34 -3.81
N PHE A 758 -14.64 21.11 -3.87
CA PHE A 758 -14.10 21.59 -5.15
C PHE A 758 -13.67 20.43 -6.05
N ARG A 759 -14.17 20.39 -7.30
CA ARG A 759 -13.86 19.36 -8.30
C ARG A 759 -13.57 20.00 -9.65
N TYR A 760 -12.31 20.09 -10.03
CA TYR A 760 -11.91 20.66 -11.33
C TYR A 760 -10.54 20.10 -11.78
N PRO A 761 -10.39 19.68 -13.06
CA PRO A 761 -9.13 19.17 -13.55
C PRO A 761 -8.08 20.27 -13.68
N ILE A 762 -6.81 19.90 -13.58
CA ILE A 762 -5.68 20.79 -13.87
C ILE A 762 -5.77 21.18 -15.35
N GLY A 763 -5.77 22.47 -15.68
CA GLY A 763 -5.86 22.91 -17.06
C GLY A 763 -4.61 22.53 -17.85
N PHE A 764 -4.79 21.75 -18.91
CA PHE A 764 -3.73 21.45 -19.86
C PHE A 764 -3.55 22.62 -20.82
N PRO A 765 -2.31 23.10 -21.07
CA PRO A 765 -2.09 24.27 -21.91
C PRO A 765 -2.72 24.15 -23.30
N HIS A 766 -3.56 25.12 -23.68
CA HIS A 766 -4.31 25.11 -24.94
C HIS A 766 -3.41 24.90 -26.16
N LYS A 767 -2.23 25.53 -26.17
CA LYS A 767 -1.23 25.42 -27.25
C LYS A 767 -0.67 24.01 -27.43
N LEU A 768 -0.71 23.19 -26.37
CA LEU A 768 -0.18 21.82 -26.37
C LEU A 768 -1.26 20.77 -26.64
N PHE A 769 -2.54 21.09 -26.42
CA PHE A 769 -3.63 20.12 -26.50
C PHE A 769 -4.01 19.81 -27.96
N PRO A 770 -3.96 18.54 -28.40
CA PRO A 770 -4.29 18.16 -29.78
C PRO A 770 -5.72 18.53 -30.19
N LYS A 771 -5.86 19.16 -31.37
CA LYS A 771 -7.16 19.65 -31.86
C LYS A 771 -8.18 18.55 -32.05
N GLN A 772 -7.76 17.37 -32.50
CA GLN A 772 -8.60 16.20 -32.72
C GLN A 772 -9.20 15.60 -31.45
N TRP A 773 -8.72 16.00 -30.26
CA TRP A 773 -9.28 15.55 -28.98
C TRP A 773 -10.32 16.53 -28.42
N LYS A 774 -10.52 17.68 -29.08
CA LYS A 774 -11.51 18.69 -28.70
C LYS A 774 -12.90 18.29 -29.19
N ASN A 775 -13.55 17.41 -28.44
CA ASN A 775 -14.84 16.81 -28.79
C ASN A 775 -16.05 17.47 -28.10
N LYS A 776 -15.83 18.42 -27.19
CA LYS A 776 -16.92 19.20 -26.60
C LYS A 776 -17.11 20.49 -27.38
N ARG A 777 -18.35 20.81 -27.75
CA ARG A 777 -18.69 22.15 -28.23
C ARG A 777 -18.55 23.08 -27.02
N ILE A 778 -17.83 24.19 -27.18
CA ILE A 778 -17.92 25.29 -26.22
C ILE A 778 -19.39 25.73 -26.27
N SER A 779 -20.14 25.51 -25.19
CA SER A 779 -21.39 26.22 -25.04
C SER A 779 -21.02 27.68 -24.95
N ASN A 780 -21.36 28.47 -25.98
CA ASN A 780 -21.17 29.93 -25.98
C ASN A 780 -22.13 30.63 -24.99
N ASP A 781 -22.54 29.94 -23.92
CA ASP A 781 -23.42 30.52 -22.90
C ASP A 781 -22.53 31.27 -21.89
N PRO A 782 -22.69 32.60 -21.76
CA PRO A 782 -21.84 33.48 -20.92
C PRO A 782 -21.79 33.11 -19.43
#